data_AF-A0A7H8QKT5-F1
#
_entry.id   AF-A0A7H8QKT5-F1
#
_cell.length_a   1.000
_cell.length_b   1.000
_cell.length_c   1.000
_cell.angle_alpha   90.00
_cell.angle_beta   90.00
_cell.angle_gamma   90.00
#
_symmetry.space_group_name_H-M   'P 1'
#
loop_
_entity.id
_entity.type
_entity.pdbx_description
1 polymer ?
#
loop_
_entity_poly.entity_id
_entity_poly.type
_entity_poly.pdbx_seq_one_letter_code
_entity_poly.pdbx_strand_id
1 'polypeptide(L)'
;MSSKPTIGFVGLGAMGFGMATNLVKQGYAVKGFDVFPASVERFQAAGGIPAGSLKESAEGNDYYICMVASAPQVQEVLFNAETGIINVLPKNATFLLCSTVPSAYAQSVEKDLKAYGRDDIFFVDSPVSGGAGRAADGTLSIMAGGSDAALTKGKFLLQEMSDPKKLYLVPGGIGAGSNMKMVHQVLAAIHILGASEAMGLAARLGLDAHVAAEAILKSDAWTWMHENRLQRMLEEDWNPGASALTIILKDVGIITSTARLQKFPTPLSSSAEQVYLTGLLHGWGPKDDSAMVRMYTSESVTSVKSTLSPEETTRRLEMVTKAMQYTNIVSTAEAVAFARYLNVDMAQFYDLVINAAGGSKMFNTLGATMIKGISKGEAPAGSLTVDKIIKELSDIVQEARDLYIPLNLATTALNQYVVAQRRGWGGEAATTNMPHPNLKGNPALAMLDKALAGKYGVPAMCCYNIEGIMATVRAAEAKKSPAMILLFPWAIHYADGLLVHAAAEAAKKAKVPVTVHMDHAQTPEIIRYAADLGGFDSIMVDMSHYEKEENLAKTRELVAYCNERGIATEAEPGRIEGGEDGVADTADLTGLLTTPEESHEFVATGIDWLAPAFGNVHGSYGPRGVQLEYDRLESINSAVGDQVRLVLHGADPFTTEIFQKCISHGVAKVNINKVMNGEYLRVQAEKADKLGLTALHEQVTDSMQAAVERCMDMLGSTGRA
;
A
#
# COMPACT_ATOMS: atom_id res chain seq x y z
N MET A 1 28.36 -37.77 -18.73
CA MET A 1 27.64 -36.81 -17.87
C MET A 1 28.69 -35.90 -17.26
N SER A 2 28.54 -34.57 -17.36
CA SER A 2 29.43 -33.65 -16.64
C SER A 2 29.35 -33.96 -15.15
N SER A 3 30.49 -34.01 -14.45
CA SER A 3 30.49 -34.14 -12.98
C SER A 3 29.75 -32.95 -12.36
N LYS A 4 28.92 -33.22 -11.34
CA LYS A 4 28.28 -32.16 -10.55
C LYS A 4 29.36 -31.28 -9.91
N PRO A 5 29.17 -29.95 -9.83
CA PRO A 5 30.14 -29.06 -9.19
C PRO A 5 30.24 -29.34 -7.68
N THR A 6 31.39 -29.01 -7.10
CA THR A 6 31.55 -28.97 -5.64
C THR A 6 30.88 -27.72 -5.09
N ILE A 7 30.15 -27.87 -3.99
CA ILE A 7 29.37 -26.80 -3.36
C ILE A 7 29.97 -26.46 -2.00
N GLY A 8 30.31 -25.20 -1.77
CA GLY A 8 30.64 -24.69 -0.43
C GLY A 8 29.37 -24.39 0.37
N PHE A 9 29.38 -24.67 1.66
CA PHE A 9 28.22 -24.50 2.52
C PHE A 9 28.60 -24.01 3.91
N VAL A 10 27.89 -23.01 4.44
CA VAL A 10 28.00 -22.57 5.84
C VAL A 10 26.65 -22.53 6.54
N GLY A 11 26.67 -22.98 7.81
CA GLY A 11 25.50 -23.01 8.68
C GLY A 11 24.83 -24.37 8.62
N LEU A 12 25.29 -25.31 9.44
CA LEU A 12 24.80 -26.69 9.56
C LEU A 12 23.84 -26.84 10.76
N GLY A 13 23.11 -25.77 11.10
CA GLY A 13 21.96 -25.81 12.00
C GLY A 13 20.78 -26.60 11.39
N ALA A 14 19.63 -26.62 12.05
CA ALA A 14 18.49 -27.47 11.67
C ALA A 14 18.10 -27.38 10.17
N MET A 15 17.97 -26.16 9.64
CA MET A 15 17.64 -25.94 8.22
C MET A 15 18.82 -26.29 7.29
N GLY A 16 19.99 -25.72 7.54
CA GLY A 16 21.13 -25.88 6.64
C GLY A 16 21.68 -27.30 6.61
N PHE A 17 21.59 -28.05 7.72
CA PHE A 17 21.89 -29.48 7.74
C PHE A 17 20.98 -30.26 6.78
N GLY A 18 19.66 -29.99 6.79
CA GLY A 18 18.72 -30.59 5.86
C GLY A 18 19.07 -30.28 4.41
N MET A 19 19.33 -29.00 4.10
CA MET A 19 19.70 -28.56 2.75
C MET A 19 21.00 -29.20 2.27
N ALA A 20 22.05 -29.17 3.08
CA ALA A 20 23.37 -29.70 2.72
C ALA A 20 23.33 -31.23 2.52
N THR A 21 22.64 -31.96 3.40
CA THR A 21 22.51 -33.42 3.26
C THR A 21 21.61 -33.84 2.12
N ASN A 22 20.58 -33.05 1.76
CA ASN A 22 19.82 -33.26 0.53
C ASN A 22 20.73 -33.19 -0.71
N LEU A 23 21.59 -32.16 -0.80
CA LEU A 23 22.53 -32.03 -1.92
C LEU A 23 23.53 -33.21 -1.97
N VAL A 24 24.03 -33.68 -0.82
CA VAL A 24 24.88 -34.88 -0.74
C VAL A 24 24.15 -36.11 -1.29
N LYS A 25 22.89 -36.35 -0.89
CA LYS A 25 22.07 -37.48 -1.40
C LYS A 25 21.88 -37.41 -2.92
N GLN A 26 21.81 -36.20 -3.48
CA GLN A 26 21.70 -35.99 -4.93
C GLN A 26 23.04 -36.14 -5.67
N GLY A 27 24.14 -36.46 -4.99
CA GLY A 27 25.45 -36.72 -5.57
C GLY A 27 26.34 -35.49 -5.75
N TYR A 28 26.03 -34.35 -5.09
CA TYR A 28 26.97 -33.22 -5.02
C TYR A 28 28.07 -33.48 -3.99
N ALA A 29 29.30 -33.07 -4.30
CA ALA A 29 30.34 -32.95 -3.28
C ALA A 29 30.11 -31.65 -2.50
N VAL A 30 29.67 -31.75 -1.25
CA VAL A 30 29.34 -30.57 -0.43
C VAL A 30 30.37 -30.40 0.68
N LYS A 31 31.08 -29.26 0.66
CA LYS A 31 32.09 -28.88 1.65
C LYS A 31 31.49 -27.93 2.67
N GLY A 32 31.21 -28.44 3.87
CA GLY A 32 30.40 -27.76 4.88
C GLY A 32 31.19 -27.29 6.10
N PHE A 33 30.85 -26.10 6.60
CA PHE A 33 31.36 -25.55 7.85
C PHE A 33 30.22 -25.07 8.77
N ASP A 34 30.42 -25.20 10.08
CA ASP A 34 29.62 -24.55 11.11
C ASP A 34 30.52 -24.19 12.28
N VAL A 35 30.18 -23.11 13.00
CA VAL A 35 30.91 -22.68 14.20
C VAL A 35 30.77 -23.66 15.36
N PHE A 36 29.76 -24.54 15.32
CA PHE A 36 29.54 -25.59 16.29
C PHE A 36 30.11 -26.93 15.79
N PRO A 37 31.21 -27.44 16.39
CA PRO A 37 31.92 -28.62 15.88
C PRO A 37 31.04 -29.87 15.75
N ALA A 38 30.11 -30.09 16.68
CA ALA A 38 29.21 -31.25 16.61
C ALA A 38 28.29 -31.22 15.39
N SER A 39 27.94 -30.04 14.85
CA SER A 39 27.20 -29.93 13.59
C SER A 39 28.04 -30.40 12.39
N VAL A 40 29.34 -30.11 12.39
CA VAL A 40 30.29 -30.52 11.36
C VAL A 40 30.52 -32.04 11.41
N GLU A 41 30.73 -32.61 12.60
CA GLU A 41 30.86 -34.06 12.81
C GLU A 41 29.60 -34.81 12.34
N ARG A 42 28.43 -34.31 12.70
CA ARG A 42 27.14 -34.85 12.24
C ARG A 42 27.01 -34.80 10.72
N PHE A 43 27.50 -33.73 10.09
CA PHE A 43 27.44 -33.56 8.63
C PHE A 43 28.40 -34.51 7.91
N GLN A 44 29.61 -34.69 8.44
CA GLN A 44 30.55 -35.69 7.96
C GLN A 44 29.95 -37.10 8.04
N ALA A 45 29.31 -37.45 9.17
CA ALA A 45 28.64 -38.74 9.33
C ALA A 45 27.49 -38.95 8.32
N ALA A 46 26.89 -37.87 7.82
CA ALA A 46 25.87 -37.90 6.77
C ALA A 46 26.43 -37.93 5.33
N GLY A 47 27.75 -38.08 5.17
CA GLY A 47 28.42 -38.16 3.86
C GLY A 47 28.90 -36.81 3.29
N GLY A 48 28.80 -35.74 4.08
CA GLY A 48 29.36 -34.43 3.72
C GLY A 48 30.88 -34.36 3.87
N ILE A 49 31.50 -33.38 3.22
CA ILE A 49 32.93 -33.09 3.36
C ILE A 49 33.10 -32.02 4.45
N PRO A 50 33.69 -32.32 5.62
CA PRO A 50 33.89 -31.31 6.66
C PRO A 50 34.99 -30.32 6.23
N ALA A 51 34.75 -29.03 6.46
CA ALA A 51 35.79 -28.00 6.44
C ALA A 51 36.20 -27.63 7.87
N GLY A 52 37.48 -27.41 8.11
CA GLY A 52 38.01 -26.95 9.39
C GLY A 52 37.91 -25.43 9.60
N SER A 53 37.57 -24.65 8.57
CA SER A 53 37.36 -23.21 8.65
C SER A 53 36.38 -22.68 7.60
N LEU A 54 35.87 -21.45 7.79
CA LEU A 54 35.06 -20.73 6.79
C LEU A 54 35.79 -20.64 5.44
N LYS A 55 37.04 -20.20 5.42
CA LYS A 55 37.85 -20.09 4.19
C LYS A 55 37.96 -21.42 3.47
N GLU A 56 38.27 -22.47 4.21
CA GLU A 56 38.40 -23.82 3.66
C GLU A 56 37.09 -24.28 3.01
N SER A 57 35.92 -23.92 3.55
CA SER A 57 34.62 -24.26 2.94
C SER A 57 34.35 -23.55 1.60
N ALA A 58 35.02 -22.42 1.35
CA ALA A 58 34.78 -21.55 0.19
C ALA A 58 35.83 -21.70 -0.92
N GLU A 59 37.09 -21.99 -0.55
CA GLU A 59 38.20 -22.11 -1.49
C GLU A 59 37.93 -23.13 -2.61
N GLY A 60 38.05 -22.68 -3.86
CA GLY A 60 37.89 -23.52 -5.06
C GLY A 60 36.45 -23.89 -5.42
N ASN A 61 35.44 -23.42 -4.69
CA ASN A 61 34.03 -23.73 -4.93
C ASN A 61 33.31 -22.61 -5.68
N ASP A 62 32.87 -22.87 -6.91
CA ASP A 62 32.15 -21.89 -7.75
C ASP A 62 30.76 -21.52 -7.24
N TYR A 63 30.20 -22.31 -6.32
CA TYR A 63 28.88 -22.11 -5.72
C TYR A 63 28.99 -22.20 -4.21
N TYR A 64 28.45 -21.20 -3.52
CA TYR A 64 28.49 -21.12 -2.06
C TYR A 64 27.12 -20.79 -1.49
N ILE A 65 26.64 -21.63 -0.56
CA ILE A 65 25.35 -21.45 0.12
C ILE A 65 25.59 -20.99 1.56
N CYS A 66 24.96 -19.88 1.92
CA CYS A 66 24.98 -19.34 3.29
C CYS A 66 23.62 -19.52 3.96
N MET A 67 23.57 -20.35 5.00
CA MET A 67 22.36 -20.65 5.78
C MET A 67 22.60 -20.45 7.29
N VAL A 68 23.03 -19.24 7.66
CA VAL A 68 23.18 -18.79 9.05
C VAL A 68 21.91 -18.10 9.56
N ALA A 69 21.85 -17.73 10.84
CA ALA A 69 20.60 -17.28 11.46
C ALA A 69 20.27 -15.80 11.20
N SER A 70 21.28 -14.91 11.07
CA SER A 70 21.08 -13.46 11.09
C SER A 70 22.01 -12.69 10.15
N ALA A 71 21.62 -11.46 9.79
CA ALA A 71 22.42 -10.57 8.95
C ALA A 71 23.83 -10.29 9.51
N PRO A 72 24.03 -10.05 10.82
CA PRO A 72 25.40 -9.93 11.36
C PRO A 72 26.26 -11.17 11.13
N GLN A 73 25.69 -12.39 11.21
CA GLN A 73 26.44 -13.61 10.92
C GLN A 73 26.80 -13.72 9.43
N VAL A 74 25.93 -13.25 8.54
CA VAL A 74 26.24 -13.17 7.09
C VAL A 74 27.38 -12.19 6.86
N GLN A 75 27.38 -11.05 7.57
CA GLN A 75 28.45 -10.05 7.47
C GLN A 75 29.79 -10.65 7.91
N GLU A 76 29.81 -11.39 9.03
CA GLU A 76 31.00 -12.11 9.50
C GLU A 76 31.48 -13.17 8.50
N VAL A 77 30.55 -13.97 7.95
CA VAL A 77 30.87 -15.00 6.95
C VAL A 77 31.53 -14.39 5.72
N LEU A 78 30.99 -13.29 5.19
CA LEU A 78 31.52 -12.68 3.97
C LEU A 78 32.76 -11.84 4.23
N PHE A 79 32.67 -10.89 5.16
CA PHE A 79 33.55 -9.72 5.20
C PHE A 79 34.42 -9.62 6.45
N ASN A 80 34.42 -10.62 7.35
CA ASN A 80 35.39 -10.62 8.45
C ASN A 80 36.82 -10.60 7.88
N ALA A 81 37.65 -9.67 8.37
CA ALA A 81 38.98 -9.44 7.82
C ALA A 81 39.91 -10.65 7.93
N GLU A 82 39.75 -11.46 8.98
CA GLU A 82 40.59 -12.62 9.27
C GLU A 82 39.98 -13.92 8.77
N THR A 83 38.67 -14.11 8.93
CA THR A 83 37.99 -15.39 8.72
C THR A 83 37.01 -15.40 7.55
N GLY A 84 36.64 -14.24 7.03
CA GLY A 84 35.64 -14.07 5.99
C GLY A 84 36.05 -14.68 4.64
N ILE A 85 35.05 -15.07 3.85
CA ILE A 85 35.26 -15.82 2.60
C ILE A 85 35.50 -14.93 1.37
N ILE A 86 35.29 -13.61 1.48
CA ILE A 86 35.28 -12.69 0.32
C ILE A 86 36.56 -12.74 -0.52
N ASN A 87 37.72 -12.97 0.11
CA ASN A 87 39.02 -13.01 -0.57
C ASN A 87 39.40 -14.40 -1.11
N VAL A 88 38.65 -15.44 -0.76
CA VAL A 88 38.96 -16.83 -1.15
C VAL A 88 37.90 -17.44 -2.08
N LEU A 89 36.73 -16.82 -2.20
CA LEU A 89 35.74 -17.18 -3.21
C LEU A 89 36.35 -17.05 -4.62
N PRO A 90 36.21 -18.07 -5.49
CA PRO A 90 36.71 -18.02 -6.86
C PRO A 90 36.18 -16.81 -7.65
N LYS A 91 36.90 -16.44 -8.71
CA LYS A 91 36.41 -15.45 -9.66
C LYS A 91 35.11 -15.94 -10.29
N ASN A 92 34.12 -15.06 -10.42
CA ASN A 92 32.79 -15.35 -10.94
C ASN A 92 32.00 -16.36 -10.07
N ALA A 93 32.30 -16.52 -8.79
CA ALA A 93 31.53 -17.42 -7.91
C ALA A 93 30.06 -16.98 -7.77
N THR A 94 29.19 -17.93 -7.44
CA THR A 94 27.77 -17.68 -7.12
C THR A 94 27.57 -17.80 -5.61
N PHE A 95 27.07 -16.74 -4.99
CA PHE A 95 26.76 -16.73 -3.55
C PHE A 95 25.24 -16.68 -3.35
N LEU A 96 24.70 -17.71 -2.73
CA LEU A 96 23.28 -17.85 -2.42
C LEU A 96 23.06 -17.56 -0.93
N LEU A 97 22.42 -16.44 -0.64
CA LEU A 97 22.04 -16.08 0.73
C LEU A 97 20.66 -16.65 1.06
N CYS A 98 20.63 -17.74 1.81
CA CYS A 98 19.39 -18.46 2.14
C CYS A 98 18.77 -18.05 3.50
N SER A 99 19.45 -17.17 4.23
CA SER A 99 18.98 -16.64 5.51
C SER A 99 17.88 -15.60 5.35
N THR A 100 16.92 -15.57 6.28
CA THR A 100 15.99 -14.43 6.41
C THR A 100 16.75 -13.22 6.98
N VAL A 101 16.91 -12.17 6.16
CA VAL A 101 17.57 -10.91 6.48
C VAL A 101 16.72 -9.71 6.03
N PRO A 102 16.97 -8.49 6.54
CA PRO A 102 16.36 -7.29 5.99
C PRO A 102 16.74 -7.07 4.52
N SER A 103 15.80 -6.60 3.69
CA SER A 103 16.06 -6.26 2.29
C SER A 103 17.16 -5.19 2.13
N ALA A 104 17.14 -4.17 2.98
CA ALA A 104 18.18 -3.14 3.01
C ALA A 104 19.59 -3.71 3.28
N TYR A 105 19.69 -4.79 4.05
CA TYR A 105 20.96 -5.47 4.29
C TYR A 105 21.40 -6.29 3.06
N ALA A 106 20.49 -7.04 2.42
CA ALA A 106 20.83 -7.72 1.17
C ALA A 106 21.36 -6.70 0.12
N GLN A 107 20.72 -5.54 0.01
CA GLN A 107 21.17 -4.45 -0.85
C GLN A 107 22.53 -3.85 -0.43
N SER A 108 22.84 -3.80 0.87
CA SER A 108 24.16 -3.34 1.32
C SER A 108 25.26 -4.34 0.97
N VAL A 109 24.99 -5.65 1.01
CA VAL A 109 25.95 -6.68 0.58
C VAL A 109 26.39 -6.45 -0.87
N GLU A 110 25.47 -6.09 -1.78
CA GLU A 110 25.85 -5.79 -3.17
C GLU A 110 26.82 -4.59 -3.27
N LYS A 111 26.59 -3.55 -2.47
CA LYS A 111 27.47 -2.37 -2.41
C LYS A 111 28.83 -2.74 -1.83
N ASP A 112 28.86 -3.55 -0.78
CA ASP A 112 30.07 -4.02 -0.16
C ASP A 112 30.89 -4.89 -1.14
N LEU A 113 30.24 -5.82 -1.87
CA LEU A 113 30.91 -6.61 -2.91
C LEU A 113 31.65 -5.71 -3.91
N LYS A 114 31.02 -4.63 -4.39
CA LYS A 114 31.65 -3.65 -5.28
C LYS A 114 32.81 -2.92 -4.60
N ALA A 115 32.66 -2.53 -3.33
CA ALA A 115 33.71 -1.86 -2.56
C ALA A 115 34.96 -2.75 -2.36
N TYR A 116 34.77 -4.07 -2.26
CA TYR A 116 35.84 -5.06 -2.21
C TYR A 116 36.41 -5.44 -3.59
N GLY A 117 35.94 -4.81 -4.69
CA GLY A 117 36.35 -5.16 -6.05
C GLY A 117 35.89 -6.56 -6.48
N ARG A 118 34.77 -7.02 -5.92
CA ARG A 118 34.14 -8.33 -6.15
C ARG A 118 32.79 -8.22 -6.85
N ASP A 119 32.68 -7.28 -7.78
CA ASP A 119 31.54 -7.12 -8.69
C ASP A 119 31.35 -8.32 -9.64
N ASP A 120 32.35 -9.22 -9.69
CA ASP A 120 32.30 -10.50 -10.38
C ASP A 120 31.42 -11.55 -9.68
N ILE A 121 31.08 -11.38 -8.40
CA ILE A 121 30.29 -12.37 -7.66
C ILE A 121 28.81 -12.30 -8.07
N PHE A 122 28.26 -13.43 -8.48
CA PHE A 122 26.83 -13.59 -8.75
C PHE A 122 26.08 -13.76 -7.45
N PHE A 123 25.58 -12.66 -6.91
CA PHE A 123 24.83 -12.64 -5.65
C PHE A 123 23.32 -12.83 -5.87
N VAL A 124 22.74 -13.76 -5.12
CA VAL A 124 21.29 -14.00 -5.06
C VAL A 124 20.84 -13.97 -3.60
N ASP A 125 19.86 -13.11 -3.28
CA ASP A 125 19.15 -13.16 -2.00
C ASP A 125 17.99 -14.14 -2.13
N SER A 126 18.14 -15.32 -1.54
CA SER A 126 17.24 -16.46 -1.73
C SER A 126 16.75 -17.06 -0.41
N PRO A 127 16.11 -16.27 0.49
CA PRO A 127 15.56 -16.82 1.72
C PRO A 127 14.60 -17.99 1.46
N VAL A 128 14.42 -18.83 2.49
CA VAL A 128 13.70 -20.10 2.37
C VAL A 128 12.55 -20.24 3.37
N SER A 129 11.61 -21.13 3.06
CA SER A 129 10.46 -21.48 3.90
C SER A 129 10.11 -22.97 3.76
N GLY A 130 9.82 -23.65 4.86
CA GLY A 130 9.40 -25.07 4.84
C GLY A 130 9.85 -25.93 6.02
N GLY A 131 10.76 -25.42 6.86
CA GLY A 131 11.28 -26.16 8.02
C GLY A 131 12.30 -27.25 7.64
N ALA A 132 12.90 -27.87 8.66
CA ALA A 132 14.02 -28.80 8.48
C ALA A 132 13.64 -30.06 7.70
N GLY A 133 12.39 -30.52 7.80
CA GLY A 133 11.88 -31.66 7.01
C GLY A 133 11.92 -31.38 5.52
N ARG A 134 11.26 -30.30 5.05
CA ARG A 134 11.29 -29.92 3.62
C ARG A 134 12.68 -29.55 3.12
N ALA A 135 13.55 -29.06 4.00
CA ALA A 135 14.97 -28.86 3.68
C ALA A 135 15.69 -30.18 3.36
N ALA A 136 15.46 -31.23 4.18
CA ALA A 136 16.04 -32.55 4.00
C ALA A 136 15.50 -33.32 2.78
N ASP A 137 14.28 -32.96 2.35
CA ASP A 137 13.59 -33.52 1.18
C ASP A 137 13.86 -32.74 -0.11
N GLY A 138 14.52 -31.58 -0.05
CA GLY A 138 14.75 -30.72 -1.22
C GLY A 138 13.47 -30.08 -1.77
N THR A 139 12.46 -29.87 -0.92
CA THR A 139 11.13 -29.37 -1.32
C THR A 139 10.82 -28.00 -0.71
N LEU A 140 11.83 -27.17 -0.44
CA LEU A 140 11.63 -25.85 0.15
C LEU A 140 10.85 -24.92 -0.78
N SER A 141 10.23 -23.91 -0.18
CA SER A 141 9.79 -22.72 -0.90
C SER A 141 10.95 -21.72 -0.85
N ILE A 142 11.42 -21.26 -2.00
CA ILE A 142 12.58 -20.36 -2.11
C ILE A 142 12.16 -19.09 -2.82
N MET A 143 12.47 -17.94 -2.23
CA MET A 143 12.14 -16.62 -2.78
C MET A 143 13.44 -15.94 -3.21
N ALA A 144 13.76 -15.97 -4.50
CA ALA A 144 15.05 -15.53 -5.02
C ALA A 144 14.94 -14.18 -5.73
N GLY A 145 15.69 -13.20 -5.23
CA GLY A 145 15.97 -11.92 -5.89
C GLY A 145 17.44 -11.83 -6.30
N GLY A 146 17.73 -11.12 -7.37
CA GLY A 146 19.07 -11.00 -7.93
C GLY A 146 19.08 -10.36 -9.31
N SER A 147 20.26 -10.14 -9.89
CA SER A 147 20.36 -9.78 -11.31
C SER A 147 19.99 -10.98 -12.19
N ASP A 148 19.55 -10.73 -13.42
CA ASP A 148 19.20 -11.81 -14.37
C ASP A 148 20.37 -12.79 -14.58
N ALA A 149 21.60 -12.29 -14.63
CA ALA A 149 22.79 -13.11 -14.76
C ALA A 149 23.03 -13.99 -13.52
N ALA A 150 22.85 -13.43 -12.31
CA ALA A 150 23.01 -14.20 -11.08
C ALA A 150 21.91 -15.25 -10.93
N LEU A 151 20.65 -14.88 -11.21
CA LEU A 151 19.52 -15.81 -11.19
C LEU A 151 19.70 -16.92 -12.22
N THR A 152 20.12 -16.60 -13.46
CA THR A 152 20.36 -17.60 -14.52
C THR A 152 21.44 -18.60 -14.10
N LYS A 153 22.54 -18.12 -13.52
CA LYS A 153 23.65 -18.97 -13.08
C LYS A 153 23.30 -19.82 -11.87
N GLY A 154 22.60 -19.26 -10.88
CA GLY A 154 22.25 -19.95 -9.64
C GLY A 154 21.01 -20.85 -9.73
N LYS A 155 20.18 -20.70 -10.77
CA LYS A 155 18.84 -21.33 -10.87
C LYS A 155 18.86 -22.83 -10.65
N PHE A 156 19.79 -23.56 -11.27
CA PHE A 156 19.82 -25.02 -11.17
C PHE A 156 19.98 -25.48 -9.71
N LEU A 157 20.84 -24.79 -8.93
CA LEU A 157 21.09 -25.16 -7.54
C LEU A 157 19.93 -24.78 -6.64
N LEU A 158 19.26 -23.65 -6.92
CA LEU A 158 18.01 -23.29 -6.24
C LEU A 158 16.92 -24.36 -6.49
N GLN A 159 16.81 -24.86 -7.73
CA GLN A 159 15.86 -25.92 -8.09
C GLN A 159 16.11 -27.22 -7.35
N GLU A 160 17.37 -27.63 -7.16
CA GLU A 160 17.75 -28.84 -6.42
C GLU A 160 17.38 -28.80 -4.92
N MET A 161 17.11 -27.60 -4.39
CA MET A 161 16.72 -27.38 -2.99
C MET A 161 15.23 -27.04 -2.81
N SER A 162 14.48 -26.87 -3.91
CA SER A 162 13.11 -26.37 -3.90
C SER A 162 12.12 -27.35 -4.49
N ASP A 163 10.86 -27.27 -4.04
CA ASP A 163 9.76 -27.83 -4.81
C ASP A 163 9.68 -27.07 -6.16
N PRO A 164 9.58 -27.76 -7.32
CA PRO A 164 9.56 -27.10 -8.62
C PRO A 164 8.49 -26.02 -8.79
N LYS A 165 7.38 -26.11 -8.05
CA LYS A 165 6.29 -25.13 -8.08
C LYS A 165 6.47 -24.00 -7.07
N LYS A 166 7.49 -24.08 -6.20
CA LYS A 166 7.72 -23.16 -5.07
C LYS A 166 9.10 -22.49 -5.12
N LEU A 167 9.71 -22.47 -6.31
CA LEU A 167 10.82 -21.57 -6.62
C LEU A 167 10.25 -20.28 -7.20
N TYR A 168 10.22 -19.24 -6.38
CA TYR A 168 9.74 -17.91 -6.75
C TYR A 168 10.94 -17.05 -7.17
N LEU A 169 10.99 -16.69 -8.46
CA LEU A 169 11.91 -15.66 -8.94
C LEU A 169 11.20 -14.32 -8.79
N VAL A 170 11.60 -13.56 -7.76
CA VAL A 170 10.88 -12.37 -7.32
C VAL A 170 11.39 -11.17 -8.10
N PRO A 171 10.53 -10.43 -8.82
CA PRO A 171 10.94 -9.23 -9.53
C PRO A 171 11.39 -8.12 -8.56
N GLY A 172 12.30 -7.25 -9.00
CA GLY A 172 12.82 -6.14 -8.20
C GLY A 172 14.31 -6.24 -7.82
N GLY A 173 15.01 -7.27 -8.29
CA GLY A 173 16.45 -7.42 -8.08
C GLY A 173 16.81 -7.84 -6.65
N ILE A 174 17.99 -7.43 -6.19
CA ILE A 174 18.51 -7.78 -4.87
C ILE A 174 17.65 -7.14 -3.77
N GLY A 175 17.26 -7.96 -2.80
CA GLY A 175 16.40 -7.59 -1.68
C GLY A 175 14.93 -7.87 -1.92
N ALA A 176 14.52 -8.23 -3.16
CA ALA A 176 13.14 -8.59 -3.47
C ALA A 176 12.74 -9.92 -2.81
N GLY A 177 13.62 -10.93 -2.84
CA GLY A 177 13.42 -12.20 -2.14
C GLY A 177 13.28 -12.00 -0.63
N SER A 178 14.14 -11.15 -0.07
CA SER A 178 14.11 -10.75 1.35
C SER A 178 12.81 -10.06 1.74
N ASN A 179 12.30 -9.12 0.94
CA ASN A 179 11.00 -8.46 1.18
C ASN A 179 9.84 -9.46 1.10
N MET A 180 9.81 -10.31 0.06
CA MET A 180 8.79 -11.36 -0.08
C MET A 180 8.76 -12.28 1.15
N LYS A 181 9.94 -12.72 1.63
CA LYS A 181 10.04 -13.53 2.85
C LYS A 181 9.58 -12.77 4.08
N MET A 182 9.96 -11.50 4.23
CA MET A 182 9.59 -10.70 5.40
C MET A 182 8.08 -10.53 5.51
N VAL A 183 7.38 -10.19 4.43
CA VAL A 183 5.92 -10.03 4.45
C VAL A 183 5.20 -11.36 4.69
N HIS A 184 5.76 -12.47 4.19
CA HIS A 184 5.30 -13.83 4.51
C HIS A 184 5.41 -14.12 6.02
N GLN A 185 6.50 -13.67 6.67
CA GLN A 185 6.72 -13.89 8.10
C GLN A 185 5.79 -13.07 9.02
N VAL A 186 5.05 -12.07 8.52
CA VAL A 186 4.03 -11.34 9.32
C VAL A 186 3.01 -12.31 9.89
N LEU A 187 2.45 -13.16 9.02
CA LEU A 187 1.46 -14.16 9.43
C LEU A 187 2.08 -15.22 10.35
N ALA A 188 3.29 -15.68 10.04
CA ALA A 188 4.02 -16.63 10.88
C ALA A 188 4.17 -16.11 12.33
N ALA A 189 4.68 -14.89 12.49
CA ALA A 189 4.92 -14.28 13.80
C ALA A 189 3.61 -14.08 14.59
N ILE A 190 2.55 -13.63 13.93
CA ILE A 190 1.27 -13.40 14.62
C ILE A 190 0.59 -14.73 14.95
N HIS A 191 0.58 -15.71 14.04
CA HIS A 191 -0.13 -16.97 14.23
C HIS A 191 0.55 -17.90 15.25
N ILE A 192 1.88 -17.90 15.36
CA ILE A 192 2.59 -18.67 16.41
C ILE A 192 2.14 -18.18 17.80
N LEU A 193 2.20 -16.87 18.04
CA LEU A 193 1.77 -16.32 19.33
C LEU A 193 0.24 -16.44 19.52
N GLY A 194 -0.54 -16.26 18.45
CA GLY A 194 -1.99 -16.43 18.48
C GLY A 194 -2.41 -17.85 18.88
N ALA A 195 -1.67 -18.88 18.46
CA ALA A 195 -1.87 -20.25 18.90
C ALA A 195 -1.62 -20.42 20.41
N SER A 196 -0.55 -19.82 20.93
CA SER A 196 -0.24 -19.82 22.36
C SER A 196 -1.30 -19.07 23.18
N GLU A 197 -1.78 -17.92 22.69
CA GLU A 197 -2.83 -17.12 23.31
C GLU A 197 -4.16 -17.89 23.37
N ALA A 198 -4.55 -18.55 22.27
CA ALA A 198 -5.77 -19.35 22.18
C ALA A 198 -5.75 -20.57 23.12
N MET A 199 -4.65 -21.34 23.13
CA MET A 199 -4.52 -22.49 24.02
C MET A 199 -4.44 -22.10 25.49
N GLY A 200 -3.75 -20.99 25.79
CA GLY A 200 -3.73 -20.41 27.13
C GLY A 200 -5.13 -19.97 27.60
N LEU A 201 -5.89 -19.30 26.74
CA LEU A 201 -7.28 -18.92 27.03
C LEU A 201 -8.15 -20.15 27.26
N ALA A 202 -8.02 -21.19 26.43
CA ALA A 202 -8.76 -22.43 26.60
C ALA A 202 -8.49 -23.06 27.98
N ALA A 203 -7.22 -23.15 28.39
CA ALA A 203 -6.84 -23.69 29.68
C ALA A 203 -7.44 -22.88 30.85
N ARG A 204 -7.39 -21.54 30.78
CA ARG A 204 -7.98 -20.65 31.80
C ARG A 204 -9.50 -20.70 31.84
N LEU A 205 -10.13 -20.98 30.71
CA LEU A 205 -11.55 -21.25 30.61
C LEU A 205 -11.93 -22.66 31.09
N GLY A 206 -10.99 -23.47 31.58
CA GLY A 206 -11.26 -24.81 32.09
C GLY A 206 -11.59 -25.84 31.00
N LEU A 207 -11.24 -25.55 29.75
CA LEU A 207 -11.44 -26.48 28.64
C LEU A 207 -10.34 -27.55 28.62
N ASP A 208 -10.71 -28.76 28.21
CA ASP A 208 -9.72 -29.79 27.88
C ASP A 208 -8.89 -29.34 26.66
N ALA A 209 -7.57 -29.48 26.75
CA ALA A 209 -6.66 -28.99 25.72
C ALA A 209 -6.83 -29.72 24.38
N HIS A 210 -7.10 -31.02 24.37
CA HIS A 210 -7.28 -31.77 23.13
C HIS A 210 -8.60 -31.40 22.45
N VAL A 211 -9.67 -31.23 23.24
CA VAL A 211 -10.97 -30.75 22.75
C VAL A 211 -10.86 -29.35 22.17
N ALA A 212 -10.18 -28.43 22.86
CA ALA A 212 -9.96 -27.06 22.38
C ALA A 212 -9.13 -27.03 21.09
N ALA A 213 -8.07 -27.82 21.04
CA ALA A 213 -7.23 -27.95 19.85
C ALA A 213 -8.01 -28.49 18.65
N GLU A 214 -8.79 -29.55 18.83
CA GLU A 214 -9.63 -30.11 17.78
C GLU A 214 -10.68 -29.10 17.28
N ALA A 215 -11.28 -28.32 18.18
CA ALA A 215 -12.22 -27.25 17.82
C ALA A 215 -11.55 -26.16 16.98
N ILE A 216 -10.34 -25.71 17.36
CA ILE A 216 -9.58 -24.72 16.58
C ILE A 216 -9.28 -25.26 15.19
N LEU A 217 -8.75 -26.48 15.10
CA LEU A 217 -8.37 -27.12 13.83
C LEU A 217 -9.54 -27.25 12.84
N LYS A 218 -10.76 -27.45 13.35
CA LYS A 218 -11.98 -27.59 12.52
C LYS A 218 -12.70 -26.26 12.23
N SER A 219 -12.24 -25.16 12.81
CA SER A 219 -12.91 -23.85 12.73
C SER A 219 -12.24 -22.89 11.76
N ASP A 220 -12.84 -21.72 11.59
CA ASP A 220 -12.26 -20.60 10.85
C ASP A 220 -11.05 -19.96 11.54
N ALA A 221 -10.72 -20.39 12.76
CA ALA A 221 -9.51 -19.98 13.47
C ALA A 221 -8.24 -20.72 13.01
N TRP A 222 -8.37 -21.78 12.19
CA TRP A 222 -7.23 -22.61 11.78
C TRP A 222 -6.11 -21.79 11.13
N THR A 223 -4.87 -22.11 11.55
CA THR A 223 -3.62 -21.63 10.95
C THR A 223 -2.63 -22.79 10.86
N TRP A 224 -1.77 -22.76 9.85
CA TRP A 224 -0.70 -23.74 9.70
C TRP A 224 0.24 -23.75 10.92
N MET A 225 0.51 -22.58 11.50
CA MET A 225 1.36 -22.46 12.69
C MET A 225 0.76 -23.13 13.91
N HIS A 226 -0.55 -22.98 14.15
CA HIS A 226 -1.20 -23.68 15.24
C HIS A 226 -1.07 -25.20 15.08
N GLU A 227 -1.47 -25.73 13.92
CA GLU A 227 -1.37 -27.17 13.65
C GLU A 227 0.06 -27.70 13.83
N ASN A 228 1.05 -26.95 13.36
CA ASN A 228 2.45 -27.37 13.46
C ASN A 228 3.02 -27.30 14.88
N ARG A 229 2.57 -26.34 15.71
CA ARG A 229 3.08 -26.13 17.08
C ARG A 229 2.31 -26.87 18.15
N LEU A 230 1.06 -27.23 17.87
CA LEU A 230 0.13 -27.80 18.82
C LEU A 230 0.70 -29.02 19.57
N GLN A 231 1.28 -30.00 18.86
CA GLN A 231 1.81 -31.20 19.49
C GLN A 231 2.85 -30.87 20.57
N ARG A 232 3.79 -29.95 20.28
CA ARG A 232 4.80 -29.50 21.23
C ARG A 232 4.19 -28.75 22.42
N MET A 233 3.09 -28.02 22.20
CA MET A 233 2.33 -27.39 23.30
C MET A 233 1.69 -28.43 24.24
N LEU A 234 1.18 -29.53 23.69
CA LEU A 234 0.50 -30.58 24.47
C LEU A 234 1.48 -31.48 25.24
N GLU A 235 2.62 -31.79 24.64
CA GLU A 235 3.66 -32.67 25.19
C GLU A 235 4.68 -31.92 26.06
N GLU A 236 4.67 -30.58 26.04
CA GLU A 236 5.70 -29.72 26.61
C GLU A 236 7.13 -30.02 26.10
N ASP A 237 7.23 -30.49 24.85
CA ASP A 237 8.51 -30.75 24.20
C ASP A 237 9.10 -29.46 23.62
N TRP A 238 9.89 -28.80 24.45
CA TRP A 238 10.54 -27.54 24.12
C TRP A 238 11.98 -27.72 23.59
N ASN A 239 12.58 -28.91 23.74
CA ASN A 239 14.02 -29.12 23.66
C ASN A 239 14.41 -30.50 23.08
N PRO A 240 15.19 -30.56 21.98
CA PRO A 240 15.64 -29.43 21.16
C PRO A 240 14.46 -28.84 20.38
N GLY A 241 14.32 -27.50 20.40
CA GLY A 241 13.22 -26.84 19.69
C GLY A 241 13.32 -27.06 18.18
N ALA A 242 12.18 -27.32 17.52
CA ALA A 242 12.09 -27.39 16.06
C ALA A 242 12.30 -26.00 15.43
N SER A 243 11.87 -24.95 16.14
CA SER A 243 12.11 -23.54 15.81
C SER A 243 12.28 -22.76 17.10
N ALA A 244 13.48 -22.24 17.39
CA ALA A 244 13.73 -21.53 18.63
C ALA A 244 12.99 -20.18 18.69
N LEU A 245 12.56 -19.76 19.89
CA LEU A 245 11.93 -18.46 20.13
C LEU A 245 12.76 -17.29 19.56
N THR A 246 14.08 -17.36 19.68
CA THR A 246 15.00 -16.35 19.13
C THR A 246 14.92 -16.20 17.61
N ILE A 247 14.53 -17.25 16.88
CA ILE A 247 14.38 -17.20 15.42
C ILE A 247 13.15 -16.37 15.04
N ILE A 248 11.99 -16.66 15.62
CA ILE A 248 10.77 -15.90 15.31
C ILE A 248 10.85 -14.47 15.85
N LEU A 249 11.49 -14.27 17.01
CA LEU A 249 11.77 -12.94 17.55
C LEU A 249 12.63 -12.12 16.58
N LYS A 250 13.68 -12.72 16.00
CA LYS A 250 14.50 -12.06 14.99
C LYS A 250 13.68 -11.73 13.73
N ASP A 251 12.87 -12.66 13.24
CA ASP A 251 12.06 -12.43 12.03
C ASP A 251 11.01 -11.31 12.22
N VAL A 252 10.30 -11.29 13.37
CA VAL A 252 9.37 -10.18 13.67
C VAL A 252 10.10 -8.86 13.90
N GLY A 253 11.32 -8.88 14.46
CA GLY A 253 12.17 -7.69 14.54
C GLY A 253 12.55 -7.12 13.18
N ILE A 254 12.76 -7.96 12.16
CA ILE A 254 12.97 -7.51 10.76
C ILE A 254 11.71 -6.82 10.22
N ILE A 255 10.53 -7.39 10.50
CA ILE A 255 9.24 -6.81 10.08
C ILE A 255 9.05 -5.43 10.71
N THR A 256 9.16 -5.32 12.03
CA THR A 256 8.85 -4.07 12.75
C THR A 256 9.90 -2.99 12.51
N SER A 257 11.19 -3.36 12.37
CA SER A 257 12.23 -2.40 11.99
C SER A 257 12.03 -1.85 10.57
N THR A 258 11.71 -2.70 9.61
CA THR A 258 11.40 -2.28 8.24
C THR A 258 10.15 -1.41 8.20
N ALA A 259 9.08 -1.81 8.90
CA ALA A 259 7.85 -1.04 9.00
C ALA A 259 8.10 0.37 9.56
N ARG A 260 8.91 0.49 10.62
CA ARG A 260 9.33 1.80 11.18
C ARG A 260 10.12 2.64 10.18
N LEU A 261 11.09 2.06 9.48
CA LEU A 261 11.86 2.76 8.44
C LEU A 261 10.96 3.28 7.32
N GLN A 262 9.95 2.50 6.97
CA GLN A 262 8.99 2.79 5.92
C GLN A 262 7.80 3.64 6.39
N LYS A 263 7.75 4.03 7.67
CA LYS A 263 6.62 4.75 8.30
C LYS A 263 5.26 4.04 8.10
N PHE A 264 5.27 2.72 8.04
CA PHE A 264 4.09 1.89 7.87
C PHE A 264 3.71 1.22 9.21
N PRO A 265 2.44 1.25 9.66
CA PRO A 265 2.05 0.64 10.91
C PRO A 265 1.86 -0.88 10.79
N THR A 266 2.50 -1.65 11.68
CA THR A 266 2.31 -3.11 11.84
C THR A 266 1.94 -3.46 13.29
N PRO A 267 0.72 -3.09 13.74
CA PRO A 267 0.33 -3.16 15.15
C PRO A 267 0.38 -4.57 15.74
N LEU A 268 -0.11 -5.61 15.05
CA LEU A 268 -0.07 -6.97 15.56
C LEU A 268 1.35 -7.53 15.61
N SER A 269 2.15 -7.31 14.55
CA SER A 269 3.56 -7.69 14.55
C SER A 269 4.34 -7.02 15.68
N SER A 270 4.08 -5.73 15.92
CA SER A 270 4.69 -4.97 17.01
C SER A 270 4.29 -5.52 18.38
N SER A 271 3.02 -5.87 18.58
CA SER A 271 2.56 -6.51 19.81
C SER A 271 3.20 -7.89 19.99
N ALA A 272 3.32 -8.69 18.91
CA ALA A 272 3.94 -10.00 18.96
C ALA A 272 5.41 -9.93 19.36
N GLU A 273 6.17 -8.98 18.77
CA GLU A 273 7.57 -8.72 19.12
C GLU A 273 7.76 -8.48 20.62
N GLN A 274 6.92 -7.65 21.24
CA GLN A 274 7.01 -7.34 22.68
C GLN A 274 6.75 -8.57 23.56
N VAL A 275 5.82 -9.43 23.17
CA VAL A 275 5.54 -10.67 23.93
C VAL A 275 6.67 -11.68 23.74
N TYR A 276 7.24 -11.80 22.55
CA TYR A 276 8.41 -12.65 22.32
C TYR A 276 9.66 -12.16 23.08
N LEU A 277 9.89 -10.85 23.15
CA LEU A 277 10.93 -10.25 24.01
C LEU A 277 10.71 -10.63 25.48
N THR A 278 9.46 -10.64 25.94
CA THR A 278 9.13 -11.08 27.29
C THR A 278 9.51 -12.56 27.52
N GLY A 279 9.19 -13.46 26.58
CA GLY A 279 9.62 -14.87 26.64
C GLY A 279 11.14 -15.03 26.65
N LEU A 280 11.86 -14.20 25.89
CA LEU A 280 13.33 -14.18 25.92
C LEU A 280 13.86 -13.82 27.31
N LEU A 281 13.29 -12.80 27.97
CA LEU A 281 13.68 -12.38 29.32
C LEU A 281 13.39 -13.46 30.38
N HIS A 282 12.44 -14.36 30.13
CA HIS A 282 12.20 -15.54 30.97
C HIS A 282 13.19 -16.70 30.70
N GLY A 283 14.18 -16.50 29.83
CA GLY A 283 15.19 -17.51 29.48
C GLY A 283 14.70 -18.54 28.47
N TRP A 284 13.63 -18.27 27.72
CA TRP A 284 13.06 -19.24 26.76
C TRP A 284 13.65 -19.11 25.35
N GLY A 285 14.64 -18.24 25.15
CA GLY A 285 15.23 -17.98 23.83
C GLY A 285 15.64 -19.22 23.01
N PRO A 286 16.29 -20.24 23.62
CA PRO A 286 16.64 -21.49 22.93
C PRO A 286 15.49 -22.51 22.81
N LYS A 287 14.39 -22.34 23.53
CA LYS A 287 13.25 -23.25 23.53
C LYS A 287 12.44 -23.09 22.24
N ASP A 288 11.68 -24.11 21.88
CA ASP A 288 10.71 -24.00 20.78
C ASP A 288 9.77 -22.80 20.97
N ASP A 289 9.46 -22.10 19.90
CA ASP A 289 8.58 -20.92 19.91
C ASP A 289 7.15 -21.24 20.41
N SER A 290 6.74 -22.51 20.41
CA SER A 290 5.50 -22.99 21.04
C SER A 290 5.49 -22.85 22.57
N ALA A 291 6.66 -22.74 23.22
CA ALA A 291 6.77 -22.54 24.67
C ALA A 291 6.15 -21.22 25.14
N MET A 292 5.82 -20.30 24.22
CA MET A 292 5.12 -19.06 24.51
C MET A 292 3.72 -19.27 25.10
N VAL A 293 3.14 -20.46 25.02
CA VAL A 293 1.88 -20.81 25.74
C VAL A 293 2.01 -20.56 27.26
N ARG A 294 3.23 -20.66 27.78
CA ARG A 294 3.56 -20.41 29.19
C ARG A 294 3.45 -18.93 29.60
N MET A 295 3.23 -18.01 28.66
CA MET A 295 2.86 -16.62 28.98
C MET A 295 1.45 -16.50 29.55
N TYR A 296 0.59 -17.48 29.28
CA TYR A 296 -0.85 -17.43 29.54
C TYR A 296 -1.29 -18.41 30.64
N THR A 297 -0.52 -19.48 30.85
CA THR A 297 -0.71 -20.46 31.92
C THR A 297 0.61 -20.84 32.58
N SER A 298 0.59 -21.01 33.91
CA SER A 298 1.74 -21.47 34.69
C SER A 298 1.86 -22.99 34.74
N GLU A 299 0.75 -23.70 34.51
CA GLU A 299 0.70 -25.17 34.42
C GLU A 299 0.55 -25.61 32.96
N SER A 300 0.89 -26.87 32.69
CA SER A 300 0.67 -27.47 31.38
C SER A 300 -0.79 -27.35 30.95
N VAL A 301 -1.05 -27.01 29.69
CA VAL A 301 -2.42 -26.92 29.17
C VAL A 301 -3.18 -28.25 29.29
N THR A 302 -2.48 -29.39 29.33
CA THR A 302 -3.08 -30.72 29.51
C THR A 302 -3.36 -31.08 30.97
N SER A 303 -2.96 -30.26 31.94
CA SER A 303 -3.30 -30.48 33.37
C SER A 303 -4.76 -30.15 33.69
N VAL A 304 -5.43 -29.38 32.84
CA VAL A 304 -6.80 -28.90 33.05
C VAL A 304 -7.79 -30.07 32.98
N LYS A 305 -8.38 -30.40 34.14
CA LYS A 305 -9.47 -31.38 34.23
C LYS A 305 -10.81 -30.66 34.09
N SER A 306 -11.37 -30.65 32.88
CA SER A 306 -12.66 -30.00 32.63
C SER A 306 -13.79 -30.61 33.46
N THR A 307 -14.55 -29.76 34.14
CA THR A 307 -15.79 -30.11 34.85
C THR A 307 -17.01 -29.40 34.25
N LEU A 308 -16.86 -28.86 33.04
CA LEU A 308 -17.86 -28.02 32.39
C LEU A 308 -19.03 -28.84 31.86
N SER A 309 -20.23 -28.25 31.86
CA SER A 309 -21.35 -28.84 31.13
C SER A 309 -21.07 -28.83 29.61
N PRO A 310 -21.78 -29.67 28.81
CA PRO A 310 -21.69 -29.61 27.34
C PRO A 310 -22.00 -28.22 26.77
N GLU A 311 -22.99 -27.52 27.34
CA GLU A 311 -23.38 -26.16 26.92
C GLU A 311 -22.28 -25.14 27.25
N GLU A 312 -21.70 -25.20 28.45
CA GLU A 312 -20.58 -24.34 28.84
C GLU A 312 -19.33 -24.60 28.01
N THR A 313 -19.04 -25.87 27.73
CA THR A 313 -17.93 -26.29 26.87
C THR A 313 -18.09 -25.66 25.48
N THR A 314 -19.27 -25.79 24.87
CA THR A 314 -19.56 -25.21 23.56
C THR A 314 -19.39 -23.68 23.56
N ARG A 315 -19.95 -22.99 24.55
CA ARG A 315 -19.83 -21.53 24.69
C ARG A 315 -18.36 -21.09 24.80
N ARG A 316 -17.57 -21.74 25.66
CA ARG A 316 -16.17 -21.37 25.89
C ARG A 316 -15.28 -21.71 24.69
N LEU A 317 -15.55 -22.82 23.98
CA LEU A 317 -14.88 -23.13 22.71
C LEU A 317 -15.16 -22.06 21.65
N GLU A 318 -16.40 -21.57 21.57
CA GLU A 318 -16.77 -20.48 20.66
C GLU A 318 -15.99 -19.20 20.99
N MET A 319 -15.79 -18.88 22.27
CA MET A 319 -14.96 -17.72 22.68
C MET A 319 -13.51 -17.86 22.21
N VAL A 320 -12.88 -19.03 22.41
CA VAL A 320 -11.49 -19.28 22.00
C VAL A 320 -11.34 -19.17 20.48
N THR A 321 -12.21 -19.86 19.75
CA THR A 321 -12.18 -19.89 18.28
C THR A 321 -12.47 -18.51 17.68
N LYS A 322 -13.44 -17.76 18.18
CA LYS A 322 -13.71 -16.38 17.71
C LYS A 322 -12.59 -15.40 18.02
N ALA A 323 -12.00 -15.44 19.21
CA ALA A 323 -10.87 -14.58 19.55
C ALA A 323 -9.72 -14.75 18.55
N MET A 324 -9.38 -16.01 18.25
CA MET A 324 -8.33 -16.34 17.29
C MET A 324 -8.74 -16.01 15.85
N GLN A 325 -9.97 -16.33 15.43
CA GLN A 325 -10.49 -16.00 14.09
C GLN A 325 -10.42 -14.48 13.83
N TYR A 326 -10.93 -13.66 14.74
CA TYR A 326 -10.98 -12.21 14.57
C TYR A 326 -9.59 -11.57 14.59
N THR A 327 -8.67 -12.12 15.37
CA THR A 327 -7.25 -11.76 15.31
C THR A 327 -6.63 -12.10 13.96
N ASN A 328 -6.96 -13.27 13.41
CA ASN A 328 -6.44 -13.76 12.12
C ASN A 328 -6.94 -12.95 10.91
N ILE A 329 -8.13 -12.35 11.00
CA ILE A 329 -8.61 -11.40 9.97
C ILE A 329 -7.71 -10.16 9.94
N VAL A 330 -7.37 -9.57 11.09
CA VAL A 330 -6.50 -8.39 11.16
C VAL A 330 -5.07 -8.75 10.76
N SER A 331 -4.56 -9.94 11.12
CA SER A 331 -3.22 -10.37 10.67
C SER A 331 -3.14 -10.56 9.16
N THR A 332 -4.22 -11.05 8.54
CA THR A 332 -4.38 -11.11 7.08
C THR A 332 -4.33 -9.70 6.48
N ALA A 333 -5.10 -8.76 7.04
CA ALA A 333 -5.11 -7.38 6.57
C ALA A 333 -3.76 -6.69 6.70
N GLU A 334 -3.06 -6.86 7.84
CA GLU A 334 -1.72 -6.31 8.08
C GLU A 334 -0.70 -6.85 7.07
N ALA A 335 -0.68 -8.16 6.84
CA ALA A 335 0.24 -8.79 5.89
C ALA A 335 -0.02 -8.34 4.45
N VAL A 336 -1.28 -8.31 4.00
CA VAL A 336 -1.66 -7.86 2.65
C VAL A 336 -1.35 -6.38 2.45
N ALA A 337 -1.71 -5.53 3.41
CA ALA A 337 -1.46 -4.09 3.33
C ALA A 337 0.04 -3.78 3.30
N PHE A 338 0.84 -4.47 4.11
CA PHE A 338 2.29 -4.27 4.12
C PHE A 338 2.96 -4.80 2.85
N ALA A 339 2.54 -5.96 2.33
CA ALA A 339 3.01 -6.49 1.05
C ALA A 339 2.72 -5.52 -0.12
N ARG A 340 1.50 -4.98 -0.17
CA ARG A 340 1.11 -3.98 -1.17
C ARG A 340 1.95 -2.71 -1.05
N TYR A 341 2.15 -2.21 0.18
CA TYR A 341 2.95 -1.01 0.41
C TYR A 341 4.40 -1.16 -0.06
N LEU A 342 4.97 -2.36 0.09
CA LEU A 342 6.34 -2.66 -0.33
C LEU A 342 6.45 -3.07 -1.82
N ASN A 343 5.38 -2.95 -2.59
CA ASN A 343 5.32 -3.35 -4.00
C ASN A 343 5.78 -4.78 -4.25
N VAL A 344 5.44 -5.70 -3.35
CA VAL A 344 5.70 -7.13 -3.53
C VAL A 344 4.73 -7.68 -4.60
N ASP A 345 5.19 -8.62 -5.42
CA ASP A 345 4.32 -9.32 -6.37
C ASP A 345 3.19 -10.05 -5.61
N MET A 346 1.97 -9.52 -5.73
CA MET A 346 0.84 -9.97 -4.92
C MET A 346 0.36 -11.37 -5.29
N ALA A 347 0.60 -11.82 -6.53
CA ALA A 347 0.23 -13.16 -6.97
C ALA A 347 1.18 -14.21 -6.40
N GLN A 348 2.49 -13.97 -6.49
CA GLN A 348 3.50 -14.81 -5.86
C GLN A 348 3.38 -14.79 -4.33
N PHE A 349 3.07 -13.63 -3.73
CA PHE A 349 2.82 -13.51 -2.29
C PHE A 349 1.64 -14.38 -1.85
N TYR A 350 0.50 -14.29 -2.54
CA TYR A 350 -0.66 -15.13 -2.23
C TYR A 350 -0.32 -16.61 -2.33
N ASP A 351 0.29 -17.04 -3.44
CA ASP A 351 0.66 -18.45 -3.65
C ASP A 351 1.66 -18.96 -2.60
N LEU A 352 2.66 -18.16 -2.24
CA LEU A 352 3.61 -18.48 -1.18
C LEU A 352 2.91 -18.66 0.16
N VAL A 353 2.03 -17.73 0.54
CA VAL A 353 1.37 -17.75 1.85
C VAL A 353 0.51 -18.99 2.00
N ILE A 354 -0.35 -19.32 1.03
CA ILE A 354 -1.26 -20.47 1.12
C ILE A 354 -0.53 -21.82 1.14
N ASN A 355 0.69 -21.88 0.59
CA ASN A 355 1.48 -23.11 0.45
C ASN A 355 2.64 -23.24 1.46
N ALA A 356 2.72 -22.33 2.44
CA ALA A 356 3.81 -22.29 3.42
C ALA A 356 3.32 -21.80 4.80
N ALA A 357 4.26 -21.30 5.60
CA ALA A 357 4.10 -21.01 7.02
C ALA A 357 3.06 -19.91 7.37
N GLY A 358 2.55 -19.17 6.38
CA GLY A 358 1.55 -18.12 6.58
C GLY A 358 0.11 -18.60 6.34
N GLY A 359 -0.07 -19.85 5.92
CA GLY A 359 -1.37 -20.40 5.55
C GLY A 359 -2.35 -20.36 6.71
N SER A 360 -3.55 -19.85 6.46
CA SER A 360 -4.65 -19.82 7.43
C SER A 360 -5.99 -19.80 6.72
N LYS A 361 -7.05 -20.17 7.44
CA LYS A 361 -8.38 -20.14 6.85
C LYS A 361 -8.77 -18.73 6.44
N MET A 362 -8.52 -17.74 7.29
CA MET A 362 -8.82 -16.33 7.02
C MET A 362 -8.01 -15.75 5.86
N PHE A 363 -6.71 -16.10 5.72
CA PHE A 363 -5.96 -15.66 4.55
C PHE A 363 -6.45 -16.33 3.26
N ASN A 364 -6.77 -17.62 3.31
CA ASN A 364 -7.24 -18.35 2.13
C ASN A 364 -8.58 -17.80 1.62
N THR A 365 -9.50 -17.45 2.53
CA THR A 365 -10.84 -16.96 2.18
C THR A 365 -10.89 -15.45 1.94
N LEU A 366 -10.28 -14.65 2.83
CA LEU A 366 -10.34 -13.19 2.78
C LEU A 366 -9.10 -12.55 2.18
N GLY A 367 -7.93 -13.19 2.26
CA GLY A 367 -6.69 -12.64 1.71
C GLY A 367 -6.77 -12.40 0.20
N ALA A 368 -7.33 -13.33 -0.58
CA ALA A 368 -7.56 -13.14 -2.02
C ALA A 368 -8.47 -11.92 -2.29
N THR A 369 -9.52 -11.78 -1.47
CA THR A 369 -10.49 -10.68 -1.53
C THR A 369 -9.86 -9.34 -1.16
N MET A 370 -9.03 -9.31 -0.13
CA MET A 370 -8.25 -8.14 0.30
C MET A 370 -7.21 -7.74 -0.75
N ILE A 371 -6.57 -8.71 -1.42
CA ILE A 371 -5.61 -8.47 -2.50
C ILE A 371 -6.31 -7.85 -3.71
N LYS A 372 -7.46 -8.42 -4.13
CA LYS A 372 -8.27 -7.92 -5.25
C LYS A 372 -8.92 -6.58 -4.98
N GLY A 373 -9.25 -6.29 -3.71
CA GLY A 373 -9.94 -5.07 -3.33
C GLY A 373 -11.43 -5.08 -3.66
N ILE A 374 -12.17 -6.12 -3.25
CA ILE A 374 -13.62 -6.23 -3.49
C ILE A 374 -14.37 -5.03 -2.87
N SER A 375 -15.26 -4.42 -3.66
CA SER A 375 -16.01 -3.20 -3.33
C SER A 375 -17.29 -3.47 -2.51
N LYS A 376 -17.84 -2.42 -1.89
CA LYS A 376 -19.00 -2.42 -0.97
C LYS A 376 -20.26 -3.19 -1.47
N GLY A 377 -20.43 -3.34 -2.79
CA GLY A 377 -21.60 -4.01 -3.40
C GLY A 377 -21.45 -5.52 -3.66
N GLU A 378 -20.27 -6.08 -3.39
CA GLU A 378 -19.93 -7.47 -3.75
C GLU A 378 -19.82 -8.42 -2.54
N ALA A 379 -20.04 -7.91 -1.32
CA ALA A 379 -20.02 -8.73 -0.12
C ALA A 379 -21.23 -9.70 -0.07
N PRO A 380 -21.02 -11.01 0.10
CA PRO A 380 -22.11 -11.98 0.22
C PRO A 380 -23.08 -11.62 1.36
N ALA A 381 -24.37 -11.88 1.17
CA ALA A 381 -25.38 -11.70 2.22
C ALA A 381 -25.03 -12.52 3.48
N GLY A 382 -25.09 -11.89 4.66
CA GLY A 382 -24.73 -12.52 5.93
C GLY A 382 -23.23 -12.47 6.29
N SER A 383 -22.42 -11.76 5.49
CA SER A 383 -21.01 -11.53 5.82
C SER A 383 -20.82 -10.81 7.16
N LEU A 384 -19.74 -11.15 7.84
CA LEU A 384 -19.40 -10.61 9.16
C LEU A 384 -19.03 -9.12 9.06
N THR A 385 -19.67 -8.26 9.85
CA THR A 385 -19.36 -6.83 9.89
C THR A 385 -18.35 -6.49 10.98
N VAL A 386 -17.64 -5.37 10.81
CA VAL A 386 -16.72 -4.84 11.83
C VAL A 386 -17.45 -4.58 13.15
N ASP A 387 -18.65 -4.02 13.13
CA ASP A 387 -19.44 -3.75 14.34
C ASP A 387 -19.79 -5.03 15.12
N LYS A 388 -20.12 -6.12 14.40
CA LYS A 388 -20.40 -7.41 15.03
C LYS A 388 -19.14 -7.98 15.68
N ILE A 389 -18.00 -7.89 14.98
CA ILE A 389 -16.70 -8.32 15.53
C ILE A 389 -16.35 -7.53 16.78
N ILE A 390 -16.48 -6.21 16.76
CA ILE A 390 -16.18 -5.35 17.92
C ILE A 390 -16.97 -5.82 19.12
N LYS A 391 -18.29 -6.01 18.98
CA LYS A 391 -19.14 -6.47 20.09
C LYS A 391 -18.66 -7.80 20.66
N GLU A 392 -18.51 -8.81 19.82
CA GLU A 392 -18.17 -10.17 20.27
C GLU A 392 -16.73 -10.24 20.83
N LEU A 393 -15.77 -9.56 20.21
CA LEU A 393 -14.37 -9.55 20.65
C LEU A 393 -14.19 -8.72 21.94
N SER A 394 -14.92 -7.63 22.11
CA SER A 394 -14.93 -6.86 23.36
C SER A 394 -15.39 -7.70 24.54
N ASP A 395 -16.46 -8.50 24.38
CA ASP A 395 -16.95 -9.38 25.43
C ASP A 395 -15.90 -10.45 25.80
N ILE A 396 -15.25 -11.05 24.80
CA ILE A 396 -14.21 -12.07 25.03
C ILE A 396 -12.97 -11.46 25.73
N VAL A 397 -12.52 -10.28 25.28
CA VAL A 397 -11.39 -9.57 25.91
C VAL A 397 -11.71 -9.19 27.35
N GLN A 398 -12.96 -8.82 27.64
CA GLN A 398 -13.40 -8.51 29.00
C GLN A 398 -13.42 -9.76 29.89
N GLU A 399 -13.97 -10.89 29.43
CA GLU A 399 -13.93 -12.15 30.19
C GLU A 399 -12.48 -12.57 30.48
N ALA A 400 -11.60 -12.48 29.48
CA ALA A 400 -10.19 -12.80 29.65
C ALA A 400 -9.52 -11.91 30.71
N ARG A 401 -9.84 -10.61 30.71
CA ARG A 401 -9.36 -9.67 31.74
C ARG A 401 -9.84 -10.09 33.13
N ASP A 402 -11.08 -10.52 33.27
CA ASP A 402 -11.65 -10.98 34.54
C ASP A 402 -10.97 -12.28 35.04
N LEU A 403 -10.39 -13.06 34.11
CA LEU A 403 -9.55 -14.24 34.40
C LEU A 403 -8.05 -13.93 34.52
N TYR A 404 -7.66 -12.65 34.47
CA TYR A 404 -6.26 -12.19 34.51
C TYR A 404 -5.36 -12.79 33.41
N ILE A 405 -5.92 -13.05 32.23
CA ILE A 405 -5.15 -13.51 31.06
C ILE A 405 -4.97 -12.38 30.05
N PRO A 406 -3.72 -11.98 29.72
CA PRO A 406 -3.47 -10.87 28.81
C PRO A 406 -3.59 -11.32 27.35
N LEU A 407 -4.76 -11.14 26.73
CA LEU A 407 -4.92 -11.40 25.28
C LEU A 407 -4.33 -10.26 24.44
N ASN A 408 -3.00 -10.22 24.33
CA ASN A 408 -2.25 -9.13 23.71
C ASN A 408 -2.63 -8.94 22.23
N LEU A 409 -2.72 -10.04 21.48
CA LEU A 409 -3.05 -9.98 20.06
C LEU A 409 -4.53 -9.68 19.85
N ALA A 410 -5.43 -10.35 20.58
CA ALA A 410 -6.87 -10.10 20.47
C ALA A 410 -7.24 -8.66 20.84
N THR A 411 -6.63 -8.10 21.89
CA THR A 411 -6.82 -6.70 22.29
C THR A 411 -6.28 -5.74 21.23
N THR A 412 -5.11 -6.04 20.65
CA THR A 412 -4.56 -5.23 19.56
C THR A 412 -5.43 -5.27 18.31
N ALA A 413 -5.96 -6.44 17.96
CA ALA A 413 -6.92 -6.61 16.87
C ALA A 413 -8.21 -5.82 17.11
N LEU A 414 -8.77 -5.88 18.33
CA LEU A 414 -9.93 -5.09 18.73
C LEU A 414 -9.71 -3.59 18.50
N ASN A 415 -8.55 -3.07 18.87
CA ASN A 415 -8.21 -1.67 18.63
C ASN A 415 -8.20 -1.32 17.13
N GLN A 416 -7.74 -2.21 16.25
CA GLN A 416 -7.79 -1.98 14.81
C GLN A 416 -9.23 -1.94 14.28
N TYR A 417 -10.11 -2.80 14.79
CA TYR A 417 -11.53 -2.74 14.44
C TYR A 417 -12.19 -1.45 14.91
N VAL A 418 -11.88 -0.97 16.13
CA VAL A 418 -12.38 0.32 16.62
C VAL A 418 -11.89 1.49 15.76
N VAL A 419 -10.63 1.45 15.31
CA VAL A 419 -10.11 2.44 14.34
C VAL A 419 -10.90 2.40 13.03
N ALA A 420 -11.19 1.20 12.51
CA ALA A 420 -12.02 1.05 11.31
C ALA A 420 -13.44 1.60 11.52
N GLN A 421 -14.09 1.28 12.64
CA GLN A 421 -15.41 1.81 12.98
C GLN A 421 -15.42 3.34 13.06
N ARG A 422 -14.41 3.95 13.70
CA ARG A 422 -14.27 5.41 13.79
C ARG A 422 -14.15 6.08 12.42
N ARG A 423 -13.61 5.37 11.42
CA ARG A 423 -13.51 5.83 10.03
C ARG A 423 -14.80 5.64 9.23
N GLY A 424 -15.87 5.13 9.85
CA GLY A 424 -17.17 4.88 9.22
C GLY A 424 -17.32 3.48 8.62
N TRP A 425 -16.39 2.56 8.89
CA TRP A 425 -16.34 1.24 8.24
C TRP A 425 -17.08 0.14 9.02
N GLY A 426 -17.75 0.52 10.12
CA GLY A 426 -18.35 -0.40 11.09
C GLY A 426 -19.44 -1.33 10.52
N GLY A 427 -20.37 -0.75 9.75
CA GLY A 427 -21.49 -1.47 9.15
C GLY A 427 -21.13 -2.24 7.89
N GLU A 428 -19.87 -2.20 7.46
CA GLU A 428 -19.42 -2.78 6.19
C GLU A 428 -18.86 -4.18 6.40
N ALA A 429 -19.20 -5.09 5.49
CA ALA A 429 -18.62 -6.44 5.41
C ALA A 429 -17.63 -6.56 4.23
N ALA A 430 -17.13 -5.43 3.74
CA ALA A 430 -16.25 -5.33 2.58
C ALA A 430 -14.80 -5.13 3.01
N THR A 431 -13.86 -5.64 2.21
CA THR A 431 -12.41 -5.57 2.48
C THR A 431 -11.76 -4.28 2.00
N THR A 432 -12.52 -3.35 1.43
CA THR A 432 -12.01 -2.06 0.96
C THR A 432 -12.66 -0.89 1.69
N ASN A 433 -11.88 -0.41 2.66
CA ASN A 433 -11.71 0.96 3.12
C ASN A 433 -11.25 2.03 2.14
N MET A 434 -11.13 1.70 0.87
CA MET A 434 -11.01 2.68 -0.19
C MET A 434 -11.86 2.10 -1.30
N PRO A 435 -13.16 2.44 -1.41
CA PRO A 435 -13.54 2.90 -2.71
C PRO A 435 -12.56 4.05 -2.93
N HIS A 436 -11.53 3.83 -3.73
CA HIS A 436 -11.39 4.84 -4.72
C HIS A 436 -12.76 4.94 -5.37
N PRO A 437 -13.47 6.08 -5.25
CA PRO A 437 -14.74 6.21 -5.93
C PRO A 437 -14.52 5.68 -7.33
N ASN A 438 -15.31 4.71 -7.78
CA ASN A 438 -15.41 4.62 -9.23
C ASN A 438 -15.94 6.00 -9.65
N LEU A 439 -15.45 6.58 -10.76
CA LEU A 439 -16.03 7.79 -11.36
C LEU A 439 -17.57 7.77 -11.32
N LYS A 440 -18.16 6.57 -11.37
CA LYS A 440 -19.55 6.26 -11.02
C LYS A 440 -19.95 6.75 -9.61
N GLY A 441 -20.35 8.02 -9.54
CA GLY A 441 -20.77 8.70 -8.31
C GLY A 441 -20.04 10.02 -8.06
N ASN A 442 -19.08 10.39 -8.90
CA ASN A 442 -18.37 11.65 -8.80
C ASN A 442 -19.36 12.84 -8.95
N PRO A 443 -19.43 13.76 -7.96
CA PRO A 443 -20.40 14.85 -7.96
C PRO A 443 -20.13 15.88 -9.07
N ALA A 444 -18.89 16.05 -9.51
CA ALA A 444 -18.52 17.02 -10.53
C ALA A 444 -18.98 16.55 -11.93
N LEU A 445 -18.88 15.25 -12.23
CA LEU A 445 -19.46 14.68 -13.45
C LEU A 445 -20.97 14.90 -13.51
N ALA A 446 -21.68 14.53 -12.45
CA ALA A 446 -23.14 14.70 -12.37
C ALA A 446 -23.56 16.17 -12.48
N MET A 447 -22.74 17.09 -11.97
CA MET A 447 -22.95 18.53 -12.08
C MET A 447 -22.86 19.00 -13.54
N LEU A 448 -21.81 18.62 -14.27
CA LEU A 448 -21.65 19.04 -15.66
C LEU A 448 -22.63 18.37 -16.62
N ASP A 449 -23.04 17.13 -16.34
CA ASP A 449 -24.11 16.46 -17.10
C ASP A 449 -25.43 17.23 -17.02
N LYS A 450 -25.80 17.69 -15.82
CA LYS A 450 -26.99 18.54 -15.63
C LYS A 450 -26.84 19.90 -16.32
N ALA A 451 -25.64 20.46 -16.33
CA ALA A 451 -25.35 21.73 -16.98
C ALA A 451 -25.52 21.66 -18.50
N LEU A 452 -24.94 20.63 -19.12
CA LEU A 452 -25.08 20.36 -20.55
C LEU A 452 -26.55 20.12 -20.93
N ALA A 453 -27.25 19.25 -20.21
CA ALA A 453 -28.66 18.96 -20.46
C ALA A 453 -29.56 20.20 -20.23
N GLY A 454 -29.23 21.01 -19.22
CA GLY A 454 -29.95 22.22 -18.84
C GLY A 454 -29.59 23.46 -19.66
N LYS A 455 -28.57 23.37 -20.53
CA LYS A 455 -28.01 24.45 -21.35
C LYS A 455 -27.61 25.68 -20.53
N TYR A 456 -26.82 25.46 -19.49
CA TYR A 456 -26.19 26.52 -18.69
C TYR A 456 -24.73 26.18 -18.40
N GLY A 457 -23.93 27.17 -18.02
CA GLY A 457 -22.54 26.98 -17.62
C GLY A 457 -22.38 26.93 -16.10
N VAL A 458 -21.57 26.02 -15.58
CA VAL A 458 -21.18 26.02 -14.17
C VAL A 458 -20.00 26.99 -13.96
N PRO A 459 -20.12 27.98 -13.06
CA PRO A 459 -18.99 28.83 -12.70
C PRO A 459 -17.97 28.06 -11.87
N ALA A 460 -16.73 27.95 -12.35
CA ALA A 460 -15.59 27.45 -11.61
C ALA A 460 -14.68 28.63 -11.21
N MET A 461 -14.72 29.00 -9.92
CA MET A 461 -14.12 30.24 -9.43
C MET A 461 -12.71 29.99 -8.85
N CYS A 462 -11.68 30.62 -9.41
CA CYS A 462 -10.30 30.47 -8.94
C CYS A 462 -10.11 31.16 -7.58
N CYS A 463 -9.81 30.37 -6.55
CA CYS A 463 -9.71 30.82 -5.16
C CYS A 463 -8.26 30.75 -4.65
N TYR A 464 -7.75 31.87 -4.14
CA TYR A 464 -6.40 31.96 -3.55
C TYR A 464 -6.41 32.06 -2.02
N ASN A 465 -7.60 32.16 -1.41
CA ASN A 465 -7.77 32.38 0.02
C ASN A 465 -9.14 31.87 0.50
N ILE A 466 -9.37 31.95 1.81
CA ILE A 466 -10.61 31.50 2.45
C ILE A 466 -11.79 32.38 2.04
N GLU A 467 -11.58 33.68 1.83
CA GLU A 467 -12.62 34.63 1.43
C GLU A 467 -13.22 34.26 0.06
N GLY A 468 -12.40 33.87 -0.91
CA GLY A 468 -12.85 33.41 -2.22
C GLY A 468 -13.65 32.10 -2.15
N ILE A 469 -13.21 31.16 -1.33
CA ILE A 469 -13.94 29.91 -1.06
C ILE A 469 -15.31 30.23 -0.47
N MET A 470 -15.35 31.08 0.56
CA MET A 470 -16.60 31.48 1.23
C MET A 470 -17.52 32.26 0.30
N ALA A 471 -16.99 33.21 -0.47
CA ALA A 471 -17.74 34.00 -1.44
C ALA A 471 -18.40 33.11 -2.50
N THR A 472 -17.65 32.13 -3.02
CA THR A 472 -18.16 31.17 -4.02
C THR A 472 -19.33 30.36 -3.47
N VAL A 473 -19.18 29.77 -2.28
CA VAL A 473 -20.25 28.97 -1.66
C VAL A 473 -21.46 29.83 -1.28
N ARG A 474 -21.25 31.02 -0.71
CA ARG A 474 -22.35 31.93 -0.34
C ARG A 474 -23.14 32.38 -1.56
N ALA A 475 -22.47 32.74 -2.64
CA ALA A 475 -23.11 33.11 -3.90
C ALA A 475 -23.93 31.94 -4.46
N ALA A 476 -23.36 30.73 -4.45
CA ALA A 476 -24.03 29.53 -4.94
C ALA A 476 -25.32 29.25 -4.16
N GLU A 477 -25.27 29.32 -2.83
CA GLU A 477 -26.45 29.15 -1.98
C GLU A 477 -27.50 30.25 -2.20
N ALA A 478 -27.08 31.52 -2.27
CA ALA A 478 -27.97 32.65 -2.46
C ALA A 478 -28.71 32.58 -3.80
N LYS A 479 -27.99 32.18 -4.86
CA LYS A 479 -28.53 32.04 -6.22
C LYS A 479 -29.16 30.68 -6.49
N LYS A 480 -29.08 29.73 -5.56
CA LYS A 480 -29.46 28.32 -5.79
C LYS A 480 -28.82 27.78 -7.08
N SER A 481 -27.52 28.03 -7.24
CA SER A 481 -26.73 27.67 -8.42
C SER A 481 -25.72 26.59 -8.04
N PRO A 482 -25.39 25.65 -8.95
CA PRO A 482 -24.16 24.88 -8.82
C PRO A 482 -22.93 25.80 -8.96
N ALA A 483 -21.80 25.40 -8.37
CA ALA A 483 -20.52 26.10 -8.53
C ALA A 483 -19.33 25.13 -8.31
N MET A 484 -18.16 25.49 -8.83
CA MET A 484 -16.91 24.81 -8.47
C MET A 484 -15.95 25.78 -7.80
N ILE A 485 -15.30 25.32 -6.74
CA ILE A 485 -14.13 25.98 -6.14
C ILE A 485 -12.92 25.48 -6.90
N LEU A 486 -12.21 26.38 -7.55
CA LEU A 486 -11.05 26.07 -8.37
C LEU A 486 -9.78 26.51 -7.65
N LEU A 487 -8.79 25.62 -7.56
CA LEU A 487 -7.48 25.88 -6.95
C LEU A 487 -6.37 25.59 -7.96
N PHE A 488 -5.26 26.30 -7.85
CA PHE A 488 -4.03 26.02 -8.61
C PHE A 488 -3.01 25.24 -7.78
N PRO A 489 -1.99 24.61 -8.39
CA PRO A 489 -0.85 24.01 -7.71
C PRO A 489 -0.22 24.89 -6.64
N TRP A 490 -0.25 26.21 -6.83
CA TRP A 490 0.17 27.19 -5.83
C TRP A 490 -0.48 26.96 -4.46
N ALA A 491 -1.77 26.60 -4.39
CA ALA A 491 -2.46 26.33 -3.13
C ALA A 491 -1.83 25.17 -2.34
N ILE A 492 -1.26 24.18 -3.04
CA ILE A 492 -0.50 23.09 -2.43
C ILE A 492 0.89 23.58 -2.02
N HIS A 493 1.62 24.24 -2.93
CA HIS A 493 2.99 24.64 -2.66
C HIS A 493 3.11 25.70 -1.55
N TYR A 494 2.19 26.65 -1.50
CA TYR A 494 2.19 27.74 -0.53
C TYR A 494 1.61 27.32 0.82
N ALA A 495 0.46 26.63 0.82
CA ALA A 495 -0.30 26.33 2.03
C ALA A 495 -0.24 24.86 2.47
N ASP A 496 0.63 24.05 1.88
CA ASP A 496 0.80 22.60 2.18
C ASP A 496 -0.54 21.85 2.24
N GLY A 497 -1.43 22.16 1.29
CA GLY A 497 -2.76 21.55 1.18
C GLY A 497 -3.84 22.09 2.13
N LEU A 498 -3.53 23.00 3.06
CA LEU A 498 -4.53 23.56 3.99
C LEU A 498 -5.71 24.24 3.27
N LEU A 499 -5.42 24.98 2.19
CA LEU A 499 -6.46 25.64 1.41
C LEU A 499 -7.35 24.62 0.67
N VAL A 500 -6.79 23.48 0.26
CA VAL A 500 -7.53 22.37 -0.36
C VAL A 500 -8.53 21.78 0.62
N HIS A 501 -8.10 21.50 1.85
CA HIS A 501 -8.99 20.97 2.89
C HIS A 501 -10.07 21.97 3.30
N ALA A 502 -9.75 23.27 3.34
CA ALA A 502 -10.75 24.31 3.58
C ALA A 502 -11.81 24.35 2.45
N ALA A 503 -11.39 24.25 1.19
CA ALA A 503 -12.29 24.18 0.04
C ALA A 503 -13.18 22.94 0.08
N ALA A 504 -12.60 21.76 0.33
CA ALA A 504 -13.33 20.49 0.41
C ALA A 504 -14.38 20.51 1.54
N GLU A 505 -14.02 21.03 2.71
CA GLU A 505 -14.94 21.17 3.83
C GLU A 505 -16.08 22.17 3.53
N ALA A 506 -15.76 23.28 2.85
CA ALA A 506 -16.76 24.27 2.44
C ALA A 506 -17.73 23.69 1.40
N ALA A 507 -17.21 22.98 0.39
CA ALA A 507 -18.02 22.30 -0.63
C ALA A 507 -18.97 21.27 0.00
N LYS A 508 -18.44 20.44 0.91
CA LYS A 508 -19.22 19.41 1.63
C LYS A 508 -20.35 19.99 2.48
N LYS A 509 -20.15 21.19 3.03
CA LYS A 509 -21.14 21.88 3.88
C LYS A 509 -22.16 22.70 3.10
N ALA A 510 -21.93 22.93 1.80
CA ALA A 510 -22.82 23.72 0.97
C ALA A 510 -24.21 23.07 0.87
N LYS A 511 -25.25 23.90 0.86
CA LYS A 511 -26.66 23.46 0.70
C LYS A 511 -27.06 23.21 -0.75
N VAL A 512 -26.18 23.54 -1.69
CA VAL A 512 -26.33 23.37 -3.14
C VAL A 512 -25.11 22.60 -3.67
N PRO A 513 -25.18 22.02 -4.87
CA PRO A 513 -24.04 21.29 -5.45
C PRO A 513 -22.81 22.19 -5.58
N VAL A 514 -21.76 21.91 -4.81
CA VAL A 514 -20.44 22.55 -4.93
C VAL A 514 -19.37 21.47 -4.97
N THR A 515 -18.41 21.59 -5.88
CA THR A 515 -17.28 20.66 -6.02
C THR A 515 -15.95 21.39 -6.05
N VAL A 516 -14.86 20.67 -5.84
CA VAL A 516 -13.49 21.21 -5.84
C VAL A 516 -12.70 20.69 -7.04
N HIS A 517 -12.06 21.61 -7.76
CA HIS A 517 -11.28 21.33 -8.97
C HIS A 517 -9.84 21.83 -8.79
N MET A 518 -8.85 21.02 -9.14
CA MET A 518 -7.49 21.48 -9.35
C MET A 518 -7.32 21.84 -10.83
N ASP A 519 -6.89 23.05 -11.11
CA ASP A 519 -6.69 23.56 -12.47
C ASP A 519 -5.19 23.68 -12.77
N HIS A 520 -4.79 23.52 -14.04
CA HIS A 520 -3.39 23.60 -14.51
C HIS A 520 -2.37 22.80 -13.67
N ALA A 521 -2.63 21.52 -13.39
CA ALA A 521 -1.63 20.65 -12.76
C ALA A 521 -0.60 20.22 -13.82
N GLN A 522 0.51 20.94 -13.87
CA GLN A 522 1.50 20.86 -14.96
C GLN A 522 2.63 19.85 -14.76
N THR A 523 2.63 19.06 -13.67
CA THR A 523 3.63 17.98 -13.51
C THR A 523 3.00 16.67 -13.04
N PRO A 524 3.55 15.51 -13.45
CA PRO A 524 3.08 14.22 -12.96
C PRO A 524 3.15 14.11 -11.42
N GLU A 525 4.15 14.74 -10.79
CA GLU A 525 4.33 14.72 -9.34
C GLU A 525 3.21 15.48 -8.62
N ILE A 526 2.85 16.67 -9.10
CA ILE A 526 1.79 17.47 -8.47
C ILE A 526 0.42 16.84 -8.67
N ILE A 527 0.17 16.20 -9.81
CA ILE A 527 -1.09 15.47 -10.06
C ILE A 527 -1.24 14.30 -9.08
N ARG A 528 -0.20 13.47 -8.94
CA ARG A 528 -0.25 12.34 -8.01
C ARG A 528 -0.39 12.81 -6.57
N TYR A 529 0.36 13.85 -6.19
CA TYR A 529 0.25 14.44 -4.87
C TYR A 529 -1.15 15.00 -4.61
N ALA A 530 -1.73 15.78 -5.54
CA ALA A 530 -3.09 16.33 -5.41
C ALA A 530 -4.16 15.22 -5.32
N ALA A 531 -4.02 14.17 -6.12
CA ALA A 531 -4.92 13.03 -6.11
C ALA A 531 -4.84 12.21 -4.80
N ASP A 532 -3.65 12.09 -4.21
CA ASP A 532 -3.43 11.38 -2.94
C ASP A 532 -3.73 12.25 -1.69
N LEU A 533 -3.67 13.59 -1.81
CA LEU A 533 -3.92 14.54 -0.72
C LEU A 533 -5.36 14.42 -0.16
N GLY A 534 -6.32 14.14 -1.04
CA GLY A 534 -7.74 14.07 -0.72
C GLY A 534 -8.38 15.46 -0.57
N GLY A 535 -9.44 15.72 -1.34
CA GLY A 535 -10.18 16.99 -1.31
C GLY A 535 -10.59 17.53 -2.68
N PHE A 536 -10.07 16.96 -3.77
CA PHE A 536 -10.48 17.28 -5.13
C PHE A 536 -11.53 16.29 -5.64
N ASP A 537 -12.57 16.81 -6.29
CA ASP A 537 -13.51 16.02 -7.07
C ASP A 537 -13.03 15.87 -8.52
N SER A 538 -12.16 16.79 -8.98
CA SER A 538 -11.59 16.77 -10.33
C SER A 538 -10.21 17.43 -10.40
N ILE A 539 -9.38 17.01 -11.36
CA ILE A 539 -8.03 17.54 -11.60
C ILE A 539 -7.82 17.73 -13.10
N MET A 540 -7.33 18.90 -13.51
CA MET A 540 -6.83 19.16 -14.84
C MET A 540 -5.40 18.60 -15.00
N VAL A 541 -5.25 17.60 -15.87
CA VAL A 541 -3.98 17.03 -16.29
C VAL A 541 -3.43 17.87 -17.44
N ASP A 542 -2.66 18.90 -17.11
CA ASP A 542 -2.15 19.87 -18.09
C ASP A 542 -0.73 19.52 -18.54
N MET A 543 -0.65 18.66 -19.56
CA MET A 543 0.61 18.25 -20.18
C MET A 543 0.88 19.00 -21.50
N SER A 544 0.21 20.13 -21.74
CA SER A 544 0.25 20.91 -23.01
C SER A 544 1.62 21.51 -23.36
N HIS A 545 2.53 21.55 -22.39
CA HIS A 545 3.92 22.00 -22.58
C HIS A 545 4.84 20.89 -23.13
N TYR A 546 4.40 19.63 -23.13
CA TYR A 546 5.11 18.52 -23.78
C TYR A 546 4.75 18.41 -25.27
N GLU A 547 5.62 17.76 -26.04
CA GLU A 547 5.30 17.34 -27.40
C GLU A 547 4.12 16.37 -27.42
N LYS A 548 3.36 16.38 -28.53
CA LYS A 548 2.05 15.72 -28.64
C LYS A 548 2.02 14.26 -28.18
N GLU A 549 2.99 13.44 -28.62
CA GLU A 549 3.04 12.01 -28.24
C GLU A 549 3.28 11.82 -26.74
N GLU A 550 4.15 12.63 -26.14
CA GLU A 550 4.46 12.58 -24.71
C GLU A 550 3.29 13.12 -23.87
N ASN A 551 2.64 14.19 -24.34
CA ASN A 551 1.42 14.71 -23.72
C ASN A 551 0.33 13.62 -23.67
N LEU A 552 0.00 12.97 -24.79
CA LEU A 552 -1.01 11.90 -24.82
C LEU A 552 -0.63 10.71 -23.93
N ALA A 553 0.65 10.31 -23.91
CA ALA A 553 1.12 9.20 -23.08
C ALA A 553 1.00 9.50 -21.58
N LYS A 554 1.47 10.67 -21.14
CA LYS A 554 1.38 11.11 -19.73
C LYS A 554 -0.06 11.34 -19.32
N THR A 555 -0.85 11.99 -20.17
CA THR A 555 -2.28 12.22 -19.92
C THR A 555 -2.99 10.90 -19.69
N ARG A 556 -2.80 9.89 -20.55
CA ARG A 556 -3.41 8.55 -20.36
C ARG A 556 -3.01 7.90 -19.03
N GLU A 557 -1.73 7.96 -18.66
CA GLU A 557 -1.23 7.39 -17.39
C GLU A 557 -1.87 8.08 -16.17
N LEU A 558 -1.87 9.42 -16.17
CA LEU A 558 -2.31 10.22 -15.04
C LEU A 558 -3.83 10.27 -14.93
N VAL A 559 -4.53 10.19 -16.05
CA VAL A 559 -5.99 10.00 -16.12
C VAL A 559 -6.36 8.67 -15.48
N ALA A 560 -5.70 7.57 -15.85
CA ALA A 560 -5.94 6.28 -15.21
C ALA A 560 -5.70 6.36 -13.69
N TYR A 561 -4.62 7.03 -13.27
CA TYR A 561 -4.30 7.21 -11.85
C TYR A 561 -5.36 7.99 -11.05
N CYS A 562 -5.91 9.06 -11.63
CA CYS A 562 -6.96 9.89 -11.02
C CYS A 562 -8.33 9.18 -11.04
N ASN A 563 -8.67 8.54 -12.15
CA ASN A 563 -9.92 7.80 -12.31
C ASN A 563 -9.97 6.57 -11.39
N GLU A 564 -8.82 5.89 -11.25
CA GLU A 564 -8.62 4.86 -10.23
C GLU A 564 -8.82 5.37 -8.82
N ARG A 565 -8.88 6.70 -8.59
CA ARG A 565 -9.17 7.40 -7.32
C ARG A 565 -10.53 8.09 -7.30
N GLY A 566 -11.32 7.95 -8.37
CA GLY A 566 -12.63 8.56 -8.52
C GLY A 566 -12.66 10.06 -8.69
N ILE A 567 -11.53 10.61 -9.12
CA ILE A 567 -11.33 12.02 -9.41
C ILE A 567 -11.51 12.18 -10.93
N ALA A 568 -12.46 13.02 -11.33
CA ALA A 568 -12.67 13.32 -12.74
C ALA A 568 -11.51 14.13 -13.31
N THR A 569 -11.26 13.98 -14.61
CA THR A 569 -10.06 14.52 -15.24
C THR A 569 -10.40 15.45 -16.40
N GLU A 570 -9.70 16.57 -16.43
CA GLU A 570 -9.74 17.55 -17.52
C GLU A 570 -8.39 17.56 -18.24
N ALA A 571 -8.38 17.78 -19.55
CA ALA A 571 -7.14 18.04 -20.29
C ALA A 571 -7.33 19.13 -21.34
N GLU A 572 -6.22 19.80 -21.65
CA GLU A 572 -6.11 20.80 -22.71
C GLU A 572 -5.33 20.20 -23.90
N PRO A 573 -6.01 19.88 -25.03
CA PRO A 573 -5.35 19.36 -26.22
C PRO A 573 -4.48 20.39 -26.95
N GLY A 574 -4.93 21.65 -26.93
CA GLY A 574 -4.23 22.77 -27.55
C GLY A 574 -3.27 23.45 -26.57
N ARG A 575 -2.86 24.67 -26.93
CA ARG A 575 -2.15 25.56 -26.03
C ARG A 575 -2.83 26.92 -26.07
N ILE A 576 -3.46 27.29 -24.96
CA ILE A 576 -4.06 28.61 -24.78
C ILE A 576 -2.95 29.60 -24.41
N GLU A 577 -2.86 30.72 -25.14
CA GLU A 577 -1.83 31.74 -24.91
C GLU A 577 -2.14 32.58 -23.66
N GLY A 578 -1.11 33.00 -22.94
CA GLY A 578 -1.19 33.99 -21.88
C GLY A 578 -0.73 33.48 -20.51
N GLY A 579 -0.92 34.31 -19.48
CA GLY A 579 -0.45 34.01 -18.13
C GLY A 579 -1.56 34.19 -17.09
N GLU A 580 -1.50 33.37 -16.05
CA GLU A 580 -2.43 33.35 -14.92
C GLU A 580 -1.68 33.26 -13.59
N ASP A 581 -2.14 33.97 -12.56
CA ASP A 581 -1.45 34.02 -11.28
C ASP A 581 -1.43 32.63 -10.61
N GLY A 582 -0.26 32.18 -10.17
CA GLY A 582 -0.07 30.85 -9.58
C GLY A 582 0.06 29.67 -10.57
N VAL A 583 0.15 29.93 -11.87
CA VAL A 583 0.44 28.94 -12.94
C VAL A 583 1.76 29.31 -13.64
N ALA A 584 2.49 28.32 -14.17
CA ALA A 584 3.69 28.62 -14.96
C ALA A 584 3.30 29.27 -16.31
N ASP A 585 4.00 30.34 -16.68
CA ASP A 585 3.67 31.15 -17.85
C ASP A 585 3.88 30.39 -19.17
N THR A 586 2.89 30.43 -20.06
CA THR A 586 2.99 29.89 -21.43
C THR A 586 3.19 31.01 -22.46
N ALA A 587 3.35 32.27 -22.05
CA ALA A 587 3.48 33.43 -22.94
C ALA A 587 4.64 33.35 -23.96
N ASP A 588 5.71 32.61 -23.66
CA ASP A 588 6.84 32.40 -24.57
C ASP A 588 6.62 31.28 -25.61
N LEU A 589 5.49 30.58 -25.53
CA LEU A 589 5.13 29.47 -26.40
C LEU A 589 4.01 29.87 -27.37
N THR A 590 4.14 29.52 -28.65
CA THR A 590 3.10 29.80 -29.66
C THR A 590 1.81 29.05 -29.32
N GLY A 591 0.67 29.75 -29.34
CA GLY A 591 -0.65 29.14 -29.17
C GLY A 591 -0.96 28.10 -30.24
N LEU A 592 -1.67 27.05 -29.83
CA LEU A 592 -2.09 25.96 -30.71
C LEU A 592 -3.59 25.78 -30.56
N LEU A 593 -4.32 26.07 -31.64
CA LEU A 593 -5.77 25.89 -31.69
C LEU A 593 -6.08 24.40 -31.78
N THR A 594 -7.01 23.94 -30.94
CA THR A 594 -7.45 22.55 -30.90
C THR A 594 -8.17 22.18 -32.21
N THR A 595 -7.88 21.00 -32.75
CA THR A 595 -8.62 20.43 -33.88
C THR A 595 -9.58 19.31 -33.44
N PRO A 596 -10.59 18.96 -34.28
CA PRO A 596 -11.42 17.79 -34.06
C PRO A 596 -10.63 16.47 -33.93
N GLU A 597 -9.55 16.31 -34.70
CA GLU A 597 -8.70 15.13 -34.67
C GLU A 597 -7.96 15.00 -33.34
N GLU A 598 -7.35 16.09 -32.86
CA GLU A 598 -6.71 16.12 -31.53
C GLU A 598 -7.71 15.84 -30.42
N SER A 599 -8.94 16.35 -30.56
CA SER A 599 -9.99 16.12 -29.57
C SER A 599 -10.32 14.61 -29.45
N HIS A 600 -10.36 13.87 -30.56
CA HIS A 600 -10.54 12.41 -30.51
C HIS A 600 -9.38 11.68 -29.82
N GLU A 601 -8.14 12.09 -30.08
CA GLU A 601 -6.96 11.48 -29.47
C GLU A 601 -6.95 11.68 -27.95
N PHE A 602 -7.34 12.86 -27.48
CA PHE A 602 -7.45 13.16 -26.05
C PHE A 602 -8.62 12.42 -25.40
N VAL A 603 -9.79 12.35 -26.05
CA VAL A 603 -10.90 11.48 -25.57
C VAL A 603 -10.43 10.04 -25.39
N ALA A 604 -9.59 9.52 -26.30
CA ALA A 604 -9.04 8.17 -26.21
C ALA A 604 -8.02 7.96 -25.06
N THR A 605 -7.58 9.02 -24.38
CA THR A 605 -6.81 8.90 -23.14
C THR A 605 -7.67 8.59 -21.92
N GLY A 606 -8.99 8.78 -22.03
CA GLY A 606 -9.97 8.52 -20.96
C GLY A 606 -10.32 9.74 -20.11
N ILE A 607 -10.00 10.95 -20.56
CA ILE A 607 -10.41 12.19 -19.90
C ILE A 607 -11.93 12.31 -19.84
N ASP A 608 -12.43 13.03 -18.84
CA ASP A 608 -13.85 13.31 -18.70
C ASP A 608 -14.23 14.65 -19.33
N TRP A 609 -13.32 15.63 -19.24
CA TRP A 609 -13.54 17.00 -19.70
C TRP A 609 -12.43 17.46 -20.64
N LEU A 610 -12.80 18.25 -21.65
CA LEU A 610 -11.88 18.76 -22.66
C LEU A 610 -11.95 20.28 -22.67
N ALA A 611 -10.78 20.92 -22.52
CA ALA A 611 -10.60 22.37 -22.60
C ALA A 611 -10.03 22.73 -23.99
N PRO A 612 -10.86 23.13 -24.97
CA PRO A 612 -10.36 23.44 -26.31
C PRO A 612 -9.77 24.85 -26.38
N ALA A 613 -8.71 25.01 -27.16
CA ALA A 613 -8.21 26.29 -27.61
C ALA A 613 -8.89 26.67 -28.95
N PHE A 614 -9.69 27.74 -28.95
CA PHE A 614 -10.43 28.20 -30.13
C PHE A 614 -10.38 29.73 -30.31
N GLY A 615 -9.29 30.36 -29.83
CA GLY A 615 -9.08 31.81 -29.83
C GLY A 615 -9.31 32.46 -28.46
N ASN A 616 -9.61 31.66 -27.43
CA ASN A 616 -9.57 32.07 -26.04
C ASN A 616 -8.12 32.21 -25.54
N VAL A 617 -7.90 33.04 -24.50
CA VAL A 617 -6.56 33.32 -23.93
C VAL A 617 -6.62 33.36 -22.40
N HIS A 618 -5.54 32.95 -21.73
CA HIS A 618 -5.36 33.21 -20.31
C HIS A 618 -5.01 34.68 -20.07
N GLY A 619 -5.66 35.30 -19.09
CA GLY A 619 -5.41 36.70 -18.77
C GLY A 619 -6.17 37.68 -19.67
N SER A 620 -5.50 38.75 -20.11
CA SER A 620 -6.19 39.89 -20.76
C SER A 620 -6.07 39.83 -22.28
N TYR A 621 -7.22 39.86 -22.96
CA TYR A 621 -7.27 40.07 -24.40
C TYR A 621 -6.64 41.43 -24.73
N GLY A 622 -5.55 41.40 -25.51
CA GLY A 622 -4.82 42.59 -25.92
C GLY A 622 -5.65 43.55 -26.80
N PRO A 623 -5.02 44.51 -27.47
CA PRO A 623 -5.73 45.59 -28.20
C PRO A 623 -6.74 45.13 -29.26
N ARG A 624 -6.63 43.87 -29.73
CA ARG A 624 -7.53 43.26 -30.72
C ARG A 624 -8.86 42.76 -30.12
N GLY A 625 -8.99 42.76 -28.80
CA GLY A 625 -10.19 42.27 -28.11
C GLY A 625 -10.41 40.77 -28.25
N VAL A 626 -11.61 40.30 -27.86
CA VAL A 626 -12.01 38.90 -27.89
C VAL A 626 -12.23 38.43 -29.34
N GLN A 627 -11.53 37.38 -29.76
CA GLN A 627 -11.58 36.79 -31.11
C GLN A 627 -11.78 35.27 -31.01
N LEU A 628 -13.03 34.81 -30.99
CA LEU A 628 -13.36 33.39 -30.81
C LEU A 628 -13.82 32.73 -32.12
N GLU A 629 -13.30 31.54 -32.41
CA GLU A 629 -13.66 30.70 -33.55
C GLU A 629 -14.82 29.76 -33.18
N TYR A 630 -16.06 30.26 -33.22
CA TYR A 630 -17.24 29.47 -32.87
C TYR A 630 -17.47 28.25 -33.77
N ASP A 631 -17.18 28.35 -35.07
CA ASP A 631 -17.28 27.22 -36.00
C ASP A 631 -16.33 26.07 -35.61
N ARG A 632 -15.15 26.42 -35.07
CA ARG A 632 -14.19 25.45 -34.54
C ARG A 632 -14.75 24.79 -33.28
N LEU A 633 -15.26 25.58 -32.34
CA LEU A 633 -15.89 25.06 -31.12
C LEU A 633 -17.04 24.09 -31.46
N GLU A 634 -17.89 24.43 -32.44
CA GLU A 634 -18.96 23.56 -32.94
C GLU A 634 -18.40 22.25 -33.51
N SER A 635 -17.33 22.33 -34.30
CA SER A 635 -16.70 21.15 -34.91
C SER A 635 -16.09 20.22 -33.88
N ILE A 636 -15.47 20.76 -32.83
CA ILE A 636 -14.92 20.01 -31.70
C ILE A 636 -16.04 19.34 -30.92
N ASN A 637 -17.10 20.08 -30.58
CA ASN A 637 -18.27 19.55 -29.88
C ASN A 637 -18.92 18.40 -30.67
N SER A 638 -19.06 18.58 -31.98
CA SER A 638 -19.61 17.55 -32.87
C SER A 638 -18.73 16.30 -32.96
N ALA A 639 -17.41 16.46 -32.89
CA ALA A 639 -16.46 15.35 -32.94
C ALA A 639 -16.47 14.52 -31.66
N VAL A 640 -16.45 15.17 -30.49
CA VAL A 640 -16.39 14.45 -29.22
C VAL A 640 -17.76 13.97 -28.73
N GLY A 641 -18.83 14.69 -29.06
CA GLY A 641 -20.19 14.38 -28.65
C GLY A 641 -20.32 14.22 -27.13
N ASP A 642 -21.11 13.24 -26.70
CA ASP A 642 -21.38 12.99 -25.27
C ASP A 642 -20.21 12.29 -24.52
N GLN A 643 -19.08 12.01 -25.19
CA GLN A 643 -17.95 11.31 -24.59
C GLN A 643 -17.24 12.13 -23.52
N VAL A 644 -17.22 13.46 -23.67
CA VAL A 644 -16.62 14.41 -22.72
C VAL A 644 -17.50 15.65 -22.56
N ARG A 645 -17.19 16.51 -21.59
CA ARG A 645 -17.81 17.83 -21.45
C ARG A 645 -16.82 18.93 -21.83
N LEU A 646 -17.28 19.92 -22.59
CA LEU A 646 -16.42 21.04 -22.97
C LEU A 646 -16.32 22.06 -21.84
N VAL A 647 -15.09 22.50 -21.57
CA VAL A 647 -14.73 23.46 -20.54
C VAL A 647 -14.15 24.70 -21.17
N LEU A 648 -14.59 25.88 -20.75
CA LEU A 648 -14.09 27.16 -21.23
C LEU A 648 -13.07 27.74 -20.24
N HIS A 649 -11.86 27.94 -20.75
CA HIS A 649 -10.81 28.74 -20.13
C HIS A 649 -10.74 30.13 -20.77
N GLY A 650 -10.17 31.11 -20.07
CA GLY A 650 -9.98 32.45 -20.62
C GLY A 650 -11.27 33.27 -20.73
N ALA A 651 -12.03 33.39 -19.64
CA ALA A 651 -13.37 33.97 -19.62
C ALA A 651 -13.45 35.49 -19.31
N ASP A 652 -12.32 36.20 -19.23
CA ASP A 652 -12.28 37.62 -18.86
C ASP A 652 -11.86 38.49 -20.07
N PRO A 653 -12.61 39.52 -20.51
CA PRO A 653 -13.81 40.11 -19.90
C PRO A 653 -15.10 39.72 -20.65
N PHE A 654 -15.47 38.44 -20.66
CA PHE A 654 -16.62 37.99 -21.45
C PHE A 654 -17.95 38.59 -20.95
N THR A 655 -18.82 38.91 -21.91
CA THR A 655 -20.19 39.36 -21.62
C THR A 655 -21.15 38.18 -21.58
N THR A 656 -22.38 38.42 -21.09
CA THR A 656 -23.48 37.43 -21.14
C THR A 656 -23.66 36.84 -22.54
N GLU A 657 -23.61 37.67 -23.59
CA GLU A 657 -23.79 37.22 -24.97
C GLU A 657 -22.69 36.24 -25.40
N ILE A 658 -21.44 36.50 -25.01
CA ILE A 658 -20.32 35.62 -25.32
C ILE A 658 -20.47 34.29 -24.57
N PHE A 659 -20.79 34.33 -23.27
CA PHE A 659 -21.03 33.12 -22.48
C PHE A 659 -22.16 32.27 -23.04
N GLN A 660 -23.31 32.88 -23.32
CA GLN A 660 -24.46 32.16 -23.88
C GLN A 660 -24.14 31.56 -25.24
N LYS A 661 -23.33 32.24 -26.06
CA LYS A 661 -22.86 31.70 -27.33
C LYS A 661 -21.92 30.52 -27.13
N CYS A 662 -20.97 30.57 -26.19
CA CYS A 662 -20.12 29.40 -25.89
C CYS A 662 -20.95 28.20 -25.37
N ILE A 663 -21.92 28.46 -24.48
CA ILE A 663 -22.83 27.42 -23.95
C ILE A 663 -23.68 26.81 -25.06
N SER A 664 -24.14 27.61 -26.03
CA SER A 664 -24.90 27.09 -27.17
C SER A 664 -24.09 26.15 -28.07
N HIS A 665 -22.76 26.18 -27.96
CA HIS A 665 -21.81 25.32 -28.68
C HIS A 665 -21.24 24.20 -27.78
N GLY A 666 -21.89 23.89 -26.65
CA GLY A 666 -21.59 22.70 -25.84
C GLY A 666 -20.75 22.93 -24.58
N VAL A 667 -20.36 24.17 -24.27
CA VAL A 667 -19.62 24.49 -23.03
C VAL A 667 -20.52 24.30 -21.81
N ALA A 668 -20.05 23.51 -20.83
CA ALA A 668 -20.78 23.19 -19.60
C ALA A 668 -20.11 23.72 -18.32
N LYS A 669 -18.80 24.02 -18.36
CA LYS A 669 -18.00 24.59 -17.26
C LYS A 669 -17.24 25.81 -17.76
N VAL A 670 -17.10 26.83 -16.91
CA VAL A 670 -16.34 28.05 -17.23
C VAL A 670 -15.40 28.38 -16.09
N ASN A 671 -14.08 28.38 -16.35
CA ASN A 671 -13.06 28.78 -15.39
C ASN A 671 -12.96 30.31 -15.34
N ILE A 672 -13.12 30.89 -14.15
CA ILE A 672 -13.19 32.34 -13.94
C ILE A 672 -12.27 32.74 -12.79
N ASN A 673 -11.30 33.59 -13.09
CA ASN A 673 -10.34 34.09 -12.11
C ASN A 673 -10.55 35.58 -11.76
N LYS A 674 -10.18 36.47 -12.70
CA LYS A 674 -10.03 37.91 -12.44
C LYS A 674 -11.29 38.60 -11.93
N VAL A 675 -12.48 38.16 -12.35
CA VAL A 675 -13.75 38.80 -11.99
C VAL A 675 -13.97 38.84 -10.47
N MET A 676 -13.63 37.76 -9.76
CA MET A 676 -13.76 37.70 -8.30
C MET A 676 -12.52 38.25 -7.60
N ASN A 677 -11.33 37.87 -8.05
CA ASN A 677 -10.07 38.27 -7.39
C ASN A 677 -9.77 39.77 -7.57
N GLY A 678 -10.27 40.39 -8.63
CA GLY A 678 -10.23 41.84 -8.82
C GLY A 678 -10.98 42.61 -7.74
N GLU A 679 -12.12 42.08 -7.26
CA GLU A 679 -12.87 42.70 -6.15
C GLU A 679 -12.09 42.63 -4.83
N TYR A 680 -11.39 41.52 -4.58
CA TYR A 680 -10.52 41.37 -3.43
C TYR A 680 -9.45 42.47 -3.39
N LEU A 681 -8.73 42.65 -4.50
CA LEU A 681 -7.68 43.66 -4.63
C LEU A 681 -8.25 45.08 -4.55
N ARG A 682 -9.39 45.35 -5.21
CA ARG A 682 -10.05 46.66 -5.20
C ARG A 682 -10.46 47.08 -3.79
N VAL A 683 -11.15 46.20 -3.06
CA VAL A 683 -11.61 46.51 -1.69
C VAL A 683 -10.43 46.70 -0.75
N GLN A 684 -9.38 45.88 -0.87
CA GLN A 684 -8.15 46.09 -0.09
C GLN A 684 -7.52 47.45 -0.38
N ALA A 685 -7.34 47.81 -1.65
CA ALA A 685 -6.75 49.08 -2.04
C ALA A 685 -7.57 50.29 -1.52
N GLU A 686 -8.90 50.16 -1.51
CA GLU A 686 -9.79 51.25 -1.08
C GLU A 686 -9.95 51.37 0.44
N LYS A 687 -9.80 50.27 1.19
CA LYS A 687 -10.29 50.18 2.59
C LYS A 687 -9.30 49.64 3.62
N ALA A 688 -8.14 49.10 3.23
CA ALA A 688 -7.20 48.49 4.17
C ALA A 688 -6.64 49.49 5.22
N ASP A 689 -6.56 50.78 4.88
CA ASP A 689 -6.14 51.86 5.78
C ASP A 689 -7.28 52.39 6.68
N LYS A 690 -8.52 51.96 6.45
CA LYS A 690 -9.75 52.50 7.07
C LYS A 690 -10.47 51.51 7.97
N LEU A 691 -10.23 50.21 7.83
CA LEU A 691 -10.97 49.16 8.54
C LEU A 691 -10.04 48.28 9.39
N GLY A 692 -10.59 47.74 10.47
CA GLY A 692 -9.95 46.64 11.19
C GLY A 692 -9.97 45.36 10.34
N LEU A 693 -8.99 44.47 10.58
CA LEU A 693 -8.75 43.29 9.75
C LEU A 693 -10.01 42.43 9.54
N THR A 694 -10.77 42.15 10.59
CA THR A 694 -12.00 41.34 10.50
C THR A 694 -13.06 41.98 9.63
N ALA A 695 -13.31 43.29 9.77
CA ALA A 695 -14.27 44.03 8.97
C ALA A 695 -13.82 44.17 7.51
N LEU A 696 -12.50 44.22 7.26
CA LEU A 696 -11.95 44.20 5.92
C LEU A 696 -12.23 42.84 5.24
N HIS A 697 -11.96 41.72 5.91
CA HIS A 697 -12.24 40.38 5.38
C HIS A 697 -13.73 40.19 5.06
N GLU A 698 -14.63 40.66 5.92
CA GLU A 698 -16.08 40.63 5.68
C GLU A 698 -16.46 41.41 4.41
N GLN A 699 -16.04 42.68 4.30
CA GLN A 699 -16.39 43.52 3.14
C GLN A 699 -15.77 43.04 1.83
N VAL A 700 -14.56 42.48 1.91
CA VAL A 700 -13.90 41.82 0.77
C VAL A 700 -14.73 40.62 0.31
N THR A 701 -15.11 39.74 1.25
CA THR A 701 -15.91 38.55 0.95
C THR A 701 -17.25 38.91 0.33
N ASP A 702 -17.93 39.94 0.84
CA ASP A 702 -19.22 40.39 0.30
C ASP A 702 -19.10 40.94 -1.12
N SER A 703 -18.02 41.67 -1.41
CA SER A 703 -17.75 42.19 -2.77
C SER A 703 -17.43 41.07 -3.76
N MET A 704 -16.63 40.09 -3.34
CA MET A 704 -16.33 38.89 -4.12
C MET A 704 -17.61 38.07 -4.38
N GLN A 705 -18.45 37.88 -3.36
CA GLN A 705 -19.73 37.16 -3.49
C GLN A 705 -20.60 37.81 -4.56
N ALA A 706 -20.78 39.14 -4.50
CA ALA A 706 -21.57 39.87 -5.49
C ALA A 706 -21.03 39.71 -6.93
N ALA A 707 -19.72 39.54 -7.11
CA ALA A 707 -19.13 39.25 -8.42
C ALA A 707 -19.44 37.82 -8.88
N VAL A 708 -19.32 36.83 -8.00
CA VAL A 708 -19.68 35.43 -8.33
C VAL A 708 -21.16 35.30 -8.67
N GLU A 709 -22.04 36.00 -7.95
CA GLU A 709 -23.49 36.03 -8.24
C GLU A 709 -23.79 36.56 -9.65
N ARG A 710 -23.06 37.58 -10.10
CA ARG A 710 -23.18 38.08 -11.49
C ARG A 710 -22.73 37.03 -12.50
N CYS A 711 -21.64 36.30 -12.23
CA CYS A 711 -21.19 35.20 -13.10
C CYS A 711 -22.27 34.12 -13.23
N MET A 712 -22.92 33.73 -12.13
CA MET A 712 -24.02 32.75 -12.14
C MET A 712 -25.20 33.20 -13.01
N ASP A 713 -25.56 34.48 -12.94
CA ASP A 713 -26.62 35.05 -13.78
C ASP A 713 -26.22 35.05 -15.27
N MET A 714 -24.99 35.45 -15.59
CA MET A 714 -24.50 35.48 -16.98
C MET A 714 -24.41 34.09 -17.61
N LEU A 715 -24.04 33.07 -16.80
CA LEU A 715 -23.94 31.68 -17.24
C LEU A 715 -25.28 30.93 -17.26
N GLY A 716 -26.35 31.54 -16.74
CA GLY A 716 -27.69 30.94 -16.68
C GLY A 716 -27.86 29.84 -15.62
N SER A 717 -26.94 29.77 -14.64
CA SER A 717 -26.91 28.72 -13.61
C SER A 717 -27.75 29.05 -12.37
N THR A 718 -28.20 30.30 -12.23
CA THR A 718 -29.13 30.72 -11.16
C THR A 718 -30.40 29.86 -11.15
N GLY A 719 -30.72 29.28 -9.99
CA GLY A 719 -31.88 28.40 -9.79
C GLY A 719 -31.73 26.97 -10.34
N ARG A 720 -30.50 26.52 -10.67
CA ARG A 720 -30.22 25.20 -11.26
C ARG A 720 -29.64 24.15 -10.29
N ALA A 721 -29.53 24.48 -9.00
CA ALA A 721 -29.01 23.60 -7.95
C ALA A 721 -29.87 22.34 -7.70
#